data_AF-A0A351MNR9-F1
#
_entry.id   AF-A0A351MNR9-F1
#
_cell.length_a   1.000
_cell.length_b   1.000
_cell.length_c   1.000
_cell.angle_alpha   90.00
_cell.angle_beta   90.00
_cell.angle_gamma   90.00
#
_symmetry.space_group_name_H-M   'P 1'
#
loop_
_entity.id
_entity.type
_entity.pdbx_description
1 polymer ?
#
loop_
_entity_poly.entity_id
_entity_poly.type
_entity_poly.pdbx_seq_one_letter_code
_entity_poly.pdbx_strand_id
1 'polypeptide(L)'
;ALFGHQPALADLELALTATGDRLVVVVPLDEESPATSLEDVVFGAAQEALLAQTGQEAPLAEAAWVIDVAEAHLLPAHGEALDQAAGGDWRALAAADPDAAAAAAQQVAREAALPLTFARSRVERLALLLQACEAAGRAGVVFVLDELSLFLGAKGHAALQADASFLQFLGQRAELQPVWTLCALPKQLEDVGDIEQYSLRQIKDRFETRLSLPLAATGPVLTRRVLHRVDEQSFTSAVEATVAAWTGGARTADLSHKAVAATYPLHPLTFECLVSCAERFLAQTRSVLEFALAQVRGDELAPGVLREPVPALVTPDALWPHFARDIAPQPELRRYRELVWDYYQRNLPALVAGEDMPLADRLVALLLVLALAGIERSEADLAAALLPASEDRVPRVGGLLETLRRSGAYITVERRGGRGRDVWRIDLEADVNETIKRRARALEATLLPTDGRLIATAVECCVDDGFPLATALRPRATEVTWRQTLRPAFLALRDLRTLSADELTNQAAMLASPESDEAVFLYLGEPRAVEAQAEAFAGALAEVGDERWAHALVAWLPRAPAPEELRAWTEAVALELVRTDPTLAPDHPVRLRLDEESPARRAMLAELMGRLYGGGTVLARGRSEQVGSGTWGEVATRLIGAALDQLFPDFATVAPRRRLALRETGDQLVADFVVPGEVAESPGSPLAAQIEDFAQPLGLVSGEDGAYRLSIGTDSPARALLERLPARPLTVNAVERWLAKSTWGLIAAQTELLLAAAIRRGYLEALDDRRTPVTLGAPLRSRVALVQPAELLTEAQQAV
;
A
#
# COMPACT_ATOMS: atom_id res chain seq x y z
N ALA A 1 26.21 -39.48 20.61
CA ALA A 1 25.22 -38.39 20.74
C ALA A 1 25.59 -37.56 21.98
N LEU A 2 25.60 -36.23 21.88
CA LEU A 2 25.98 -35.34 23.00
C LEU A 2 24.92 -35.35 24.12
N PHE A 3 23.66 -35.50 23.72
CA PHE A 3 22.51 -35.56 24.62
C PHE A 3 21.74 -36.87 24.47
N GLY A 4 21.07 -37.27 25.54
CA GLY A 4 20.34 -38.53 25.67
C GLY A 4 18.84 -38.37 25.48
N HIS A 5 18.12 -39.48 25.60
CA HIS A 5 16.67 -39.49 25.57
C HIS A 5 16.11 -38.62 26.71
N GLN A 6 15.13 -37.80 26.41
CA GLN A 6 14.44 -36.99 27.41
C GLN A 6 13.50 -37.87 28.23
N PRO A 7 13.34 -37.59 29.54
CA PRO A 7 12.34 -38.28 30.34
C PRO A 7 10.94 -37.98 29.78
N ALA A 8 10.25 -39.02 29.32
CA ALA A 8 8.86 -38.97 28.88
C ALA A 8 7.92 -39.18 30.09
N LEU A 9 6.63 -38.93 29.89
CA LEU A 9 5.60 -39.26 30.89
C LEU A 9 5.66 -40.75 31.28
N ALA A 10 5.98 -41.63 30.32
CA ALA A 10 6.22 -43.05 30.54
C ALA A 10 7.41 -43.33 31.49
N ASP A 11 8.44 -42.49 31.53
CA ASP A 11 9.56 -42.65 32.46
C ASP A 11 9.15 -42.29 33.89
N LEU A 12 8.25 -41.30 34.05
CA LEU A 12 7.64 -40.98 35.34
C LEU A 12 6.73 -42.12 35.81
N GLU A 13 5.89 -42.66 34.92
CA GLU A 13 5.06 -43.83 35.20
C GLU A 13 5.92 -44.99 35.67
N LEU A 14 6.96 -45.34 34.92
CA LEU A 14 7.84 -46.46 35.22
C LEU A 14 8.58 -46.25 36.56
N ALA A 15 9.03 -45.03 36.85
CA ALA A 15 9.68 -44.69 38.12
C ALA A 15 8.71 -44.76 39.32
N LEU A 16 7.48 -44.29 39.17
CA LEU A 16 6.46 -44.36 40.21
C LEU A 16 5.99 -45.80 40.43
N THR A 17 5.73 -46.55 39.36
CA THR A 17 5.28 -47.94 39.41
C THR A 17 6.37 -48.86 39.99
N ALA A 18 7.65 -48.57 39.75
CA ALA A 18 8.78 -49.30 40.33
C ALA A 18 8.82 -49.25 41.87
N THR A 19 8.19 -48.26 42.51
CA THR A 19 8.09 -48.22 43.97
C THR A 19 7.19 -49.33 44.54
N GLY A 20 6.27 -49.85 43.73
CA GLY A 20 5.41 -50.99 44.07
C GLY A 20 4.33 -50.73 45.12
N ASP A 21 4.33 -49.58 45.80
CA ASP A 21 3.47 -49.33 46.96
C ASP A 21 2.02 -48.97 46.59
N ARG A 22 1.80 -48.36 45.42
CA ARG A 22 0.50 -47.81 45.01
C ARG A 22 0.19 -48.13 43.57
N LEU A 23 -1.10 -48.11 43.22
CA LEU A 23 -1.51 -48.09 41.82
C LEU A 23 -1.20 -46.72 41.21
N VAL A 24 -0.47 -46.68 40.10
CA VAL A 24 -0.15 -45.42 39.40
C VAL A 24 -1.02 -45.33 38.17
N VAL A 25 -1.85 -44.30 38.09
CA VAL A 25 -2.78 -44.06 36.98
C VAL A 25 -2.34 -42.77 36.30
N VAL A 26 -1.76 -42.91 35.11
CA VAL A 26 -1.31 -41.78 34.29
C VAL A 26 -2.36 -41.51 33.22
N VAL A 27 -2.81 -40.27 33.13
CA VAL A 27 -3.90 -39.85 32.24
C VAL A 27 -3.42 -38.69 31.37
N PRO A 28 -3.01 -38.95 30.11
CA PRO A 28 -2.72 -37.90 29.13
C PRO A 28 -4.03 -37.31 28.60
N LEU A 29 -4.46 -36.15 29.13
CA LEU A 29 -5.76 -35.56 28.77
C LEU A 29 -5.77 -34.84 27.41
N ASP A 30 -4.62 -34.70 26.74
CA ASP A 30 -4.49 -34.13 25.41
C ASP A 30 -4.93 -35.07 24.30
N GLU A 31 -4.90 -36.38 24.54
CA GLU A 31 -5.40 -37.42 23.63
C GLU A 31 -6.93 -37.63 23.75
N GLU A 32 -7.53 -37.06 24.80
CA GLU A 32 -8.93 -37.29 25.16
C GLU A 32 -9.90 -36.26 24.56
N SER A 33 -11.10 -36.73 24.20
CA SER A 33 -12.14 -35.85 23.68
C SER A 33 -12.67 -34.92 24.79
N PRO A 34 -12.78 -33.59 24.55
CA PRO A 34 -13.36 -32.66 25.51
C PRO A 34 -14.83 -32.98 25.86
N ALA A 35 -15.52 -33.77 25.02
CA ALA A 35 -16.89 -34.20 25.26
C ALA A 35 -17.00 -35.24 26.37
N THR A 36 -15.96 -36.04 26.61
CA THR A 36 -15.93 -37.07 27.65
C THR A 36 -15.75 -36.43 29.02
N SER A 37 -16.47 -36.88 30.05
CA SER A 37 -16.32 -36.33 31.40
C SER A 37 -14.93 -36.67 31.97
N LEU A 38 -14.34 -35.77 32.77
CA LEU A 38 -13.06 -36.06 33.44
C LEU A 38 -13.20 -37.27 34.36
N GLU A 39 -14.37 -37.44 34.97
CA GLU A 39 -14.69 -38.56 35.85
C GLU A 39 -14.53 -39.90 35.12
N ASP A 40 -15.08 -40.01 33.91
CA ASP A 40 -15.06 -41.27 33.16
C ASP A 40 -13.70 -41.59 32.57
N VAL A 41 -12.98 -40.57 32.08
CA VAL A 41 -11.59 -40.72 31.64
C VAL A 41 -10.72 -41.26 32.78
N VAL A 42 -10.78 -40.62 33.96
CA VAL A 42 -9.93 -40.99 35.11
C VAL A 42 -10.24 -42.40 35.61
N PHE A 43 -11.51 -42.78 35.71
CA PHE A 43 -11.88 -44.13 36.16
C PHE A 43 -11.65 -45.20 35.09
N GLY A 44 -11.79 -44.87 33.80
CA GLY A 44 -11.40 -45.75 32.69
C GLY A 44 -9.91 -46.07 32.72
N ALA A 45 -9.07 -45.03 32.79
CA ALA A 45 -7.63 -45.20 32.93
C ALA A 45 -7.24 -45.95 34.21
N ALA A 46 -7.98 -45.76 35.31
CA ALA A 46 -7.76 -46.51 36.55
C ALA A 46 -8.04 -48.02 36.38
N GLN A 47 -9.09 -48.37 35.63
CA GLN A 47 -9.44 -49.75 35.34
C GLN A 47 -8.34 -50.44 34.53
N GLU A 48 -7.86 -49.78 33.48
CA GLU A 48 -6.79 -50.28 32.63
C GLU A 48 -5.47 -50.44 33.40
N ALA A 49 -5.09 -49.42 34.18
CA ALA A 49 -3.88 -49.47 35.01
C ALA A 49 -3.97 -50.57 36.07
N LEU A 50 -5.13 -50.76 36.70
CA LEU A 50 -5.34 -51.82 37.69
C LEU A 50 -5.11 -53.20 37.07
N LEU A 51 -5.71 -53.47 35.91
CA LEU A 51 -5.52 -54.73 35.19
C LEU A 51 -4.05 -54.92 34.78
N ALA A 52 -3.44 -53.89 34.17
CA ALA A 52 -2.07 -53.97 33.67
C ALA A 52 -1.02 -54.14 34.78
N GLN A 53 -1.17 -53.46 35.91
CA GLN A 53 -0.15 -53.42 36.96
C GLN A 53 -0.37 -54.44 38.08
N THR A 54 -1.58 -54.99 38.21
CA THR A 54 -1.94 -55.89 39.32
C THR A 54 -2.63 -57.18 38.89
N GLY A 55 -3.15 -57.24 37.66
CA GLY A 55 -3.97 -58.36 37.18
C GLY A 55 -5.35 -58.42 37.84
N GLN A 56 -5.75 -57.43 38.65
CA GLN A 56 -7.10 -57.34 39.20
C GLN A 56 -8.03 -56.64 38.21
N GLU A 57 -9.27 -57.12 38.12
CA GLU A 57 -10.32 -56.50 37.34
C GLU A 57 -11.34 -55.84 38.28
N ALA A 58 -11.75 -54.63 37.92
CA ALA A 58 -12.83 -53.92 38.60
C ALA A 58 -13.59 -53.06 37.58
N PRO A 59 -14.93 -53.15 37.49
CA PRO A 59 -15.72 -52.32 36.59
C PRO A 59 -15.81 -50.88 37.12
N LEU A 60 -14.87 -50.04 36.70
CA LEU A 60 -14.79 -48.63 37.04
C LEU A 60 -15.25 -47.73 35.90
N ALA A 61 -15.04 -48.13 34.64
CA ALA A 61 -15.60 -47.45 33.47
C ALA A 61 -17.13 -47.61 33.44
N GLU A 62 -17.87 -46.62 32.91
CA GLU A 62 -19.33 -46.69 32.84
C GLU A 62 -19.79 -47.89 32.01
N ALA A 63 -19.21 -48.08 30.82
CA ALA A 63 -19.52 -49.22 29.96
C ALA A 63 -19.22 -50.57 30.61
N ALA A 64 -18.08 -50.70 31.29
CA ALA A 64 -17.71 -51.92 32.01
C ALA A 64 -18.72 -52.24 33.12
N TRP A 65 -19.17 -51.23 33.87
CA TRP A 65 -20.21 -51.40 34.88
C TRP A 65 -21.56 -51.80 34.27
N VAL A 66 -21.96 -51.18 33.16
CA VAL A 66 -23.18 -51.55 32.45
C VAL A 66 -23.12 -53.00 31.99
N ILE A 67 -21.99 -53.42 31.43
CA ILE A 67 -21.75 -54.81 31.03
C ILE A 67 -21.87 -55.74 32.22
N ASP A 68 -21.23 -55.43 33.35
CA ASP A 68 -21.27 -56.25 34.56
C ASP A 68 -22.71 -56.42 35.10
N VAL A 69 -23.48 -55.33 35.13
CA VAL A 69 -24.91 -55.33 35.49
C VAL A 69 -25.73 -56.13 34.47
N ALA A 70 -25.43 -55.98 33.18
CA ALA A 70 -26.10 -56.70 32.12
C ALA A 70 -25.82 -58.20 32.19
N GLU A 71 -24.58 -58.62 32.42
CA GLU A 71 -24.22 -60.03 32.60
C GLU A 71 -24.88 -60.65 33.83
N ALA A 72 -24.94 -59.91 34.94
CA ALA A 72 -25.53 -60.38 36.18
C ALA A 72 -27.08 -60.46 36.12
N HIS A 73 -27.73 -59.52 35.42
CA HIS A 73 -29.18 -59.32 35.54
C HIS A 73 -29.96 -59.37 34.23
N LEU A 74 -29.39 -58.93 33.11
CA LEU A 74 -30.08 -58.94 31.81
C LEU A 74 -29.83 -60.23 31.04
N LEU A 75 -28.58 -60.66 30.93
CA LEU A 75 -28.17 -61.81 30.13
C LEU A 75 -28.89 -63.12 30.55
N PRO A 76 -29.12 -63.42 31.84
CA PRO A 76 -29.82 -64.63 32.25
C PRO A 76 -31.31 -64.66 31.84
N ALA A 77 -31.95 -63.49 31.68
CA ALA A 77 -33.40 -63.37 31.47
C ALA A 77 -33.80 -62.80 30.09
N HIS A 78 -32.91 -62.07 29.44
CA HIS A 78 -33.16 -61.28 28.22
C HIS A 78 -32.04 -61.43 27.18
N GLY A 79 -31.31 -62.56 27.18
CA GLY A 79 -30.19 -62.80 26.27
C GLY A 79 -30.52 -62.63 24.78
N GLU A 80 -31.67 -63.16 24.31
CA GLU A 80 -32.08 -62.99 22.90
C GLU A 80 -32.33 -61.51 22.53
N ALA A 81 -32.86 -60.70 23.46
CA ALA A 81 -33.10 -59.29 23.22
C ALA A 81 -31.78 -58.50 23.19
N LEU A 82 -30.81 -58.88 24.02
CA LEU A 82 -29.46 -58.34 24.00
C LEU A 82 -28.75 -58.64 22.67
N ASP A 83 -28.82 -59.88 22.20
CA ASP A 83 -28.21 -60.27 20.92
C ASP A 83 -28.85 -59.53 19.73
N GLN A 84 -30.17 -59.32 19.77
CA GLN A 84 -30.87 -58.52 18.76
C GLN A 84 -30.45 -57.06 18.79
N ALA A 85 -30.36 -56.44 19.97
CA ALA A 85 -29.92 -55.06 20.12
C ALA A 85 -28.43 -54.87 19.74
N ALA A 86 -27.60 -55.89 19.98
CA ALA A 86 -26.19 -55.93 19.58
C ALA A 86 -25.99 -56.18 18.07
N GLY A 87 -27.00 -56.64 17.34
CA GLY A 87 -26.88 -57.08 15.95
C GLY A 87 -26.07 -58.37 15.76
N GLY A 88 -25.96 -59.20 16.81
CA GLY A 88 -25.09 -60.38 16.85
C GLY A 88 -24.97 -60.95 18.27
N ASP A 89 -23.94 -61.75 18.55
CA ASP A 89 -23.66 -62.23 19.92
C ASP A 89 -23.22 -61.04 20.80
N TRP A 90 -24.04 -60.69 21.80
CA TRP A 90 -23.76 -59.56 22.69
C TRP A 90 -22.49 -59.76 23.51
N ARG A 91 -22.13 -61.00 23.90
CA ARG A 91 -20.85 -61.24 24.61
C ARG A 91 -19.66 -61.01 23.69
N ALA A 92 -19.77 -61.41 22.42
CA ALA A 92 -18.74 -61.13 21.44
C ALA A 92 -18.59 -59.62 21.19
N LEU A 93 -19.71 -58.88 21.18
CA LEU A 93 -19.70 -57.42 21.12
C LEU A 93 -19.08 -56.80 22.39
N ALA A 94 -19.43 -57.27 23.59
CA ALA A 94 -18.89 -56.76 24.85
C ALA A 94 -17.36 -56.89 24.93
N ALA A 95 -16.79 -57.93 24.32
CA ALA A 95 -15.34 -58.11 24.23
C ALA A 95 -14.67 -57.26 23.13
N ALA A 96 -15.40 -56.88 22.07
CA ALA A 96 -14.86 -56.17 20.90
C ALA A 96 -15.09 -54.66 20.95
N ASP A 97 -16.25 -54.23 21.45
CA ASP A 97 -16.71 -52.84 21.56
C ASP A 97 -17.62 -52.71 22.81
N PRO A 98 -17.00 -52.46 23.99
CA PRO A 98 -17.71 -52.38 25.27
C PRO A 98 -18.78 -51.27 25.30
N ASP A 99 -18.53 -50.13 24.64
CA ASP A 99 -19.45 -49.00 24.64
C ASP A 99 -20.72 -49.31 23.83
N ALA A 100 -20.57 -49.95 22.66
CA ALA A 100 -21.71 -50.41 21.87
C ALA A 100 -22.52 -51.48 22.61
N ALA A 101 -21.85 -52.42 23.29
CA ALA A 101 -22.49 -53.43 24.10
C ALA A 101 -23.25 -52.84 25.30
N ALA A 102 -22.67 -51.85 25.97
CA ALA A 102 -23.31 -51.11 27.05
C ALA A 102 -24.55 -50.35 26.56
N ALA A 103 -24.46 -49.68 25.41
CA ALA A 103 -25.60 -48.98 24.80
C ALA A 103 -26.75 -49.95 24.46
N ALA A 104 -26.44 -51.11 23.89
CA ALA A 104 -27.42 -52.17 23.61
C ALA A 104 -28.09 -52.68 24.90
N ALA A 105 -27.32 -52.91 25.96
CA ALA A 105 -27.84 -53.33 27.25
C ALA A 105 -28.78 -52.30 27.89
N GLN A 106 -28.40 -51.02 27.84
CA GLN A 106 -29.26 -49.94 28.31
C GLN A 106 -30.52 -49.77 27.46
N GLN A 107 -30.44 -49.99 26.15
CA GLN A 107 -31.60 -49.97 25.26
C GLN A 107 -32.60 -51.06 25.64
N VAL A 108 -32.14 -52.31 25.78
CA VAL A 108 -32.98 -53.44 26.18
C VAL A 108 -33.64 -53.19 27.54
N ALA A 109 -32.88 -52.70 28.52
CA ALA A 109 -33.43 -52.37 29.83
C ALA A 109 -34.51 -51.27 29.77
N ARG A 110 -34.32 -50.25 28.92
CA ARG A 110 -35.31 -49.18 28.70
C ARG A 110 -36.57 -49.68 28.00
N GLU A 111 -36.41 -50.47 26.94
CA GLU A 111 -37.53 -51.02 26.15
C GLU A 111 -38.37 -52.02 26.95
N ALA A 112 -37.71 -52.83 27.79
CA ALA A 112 -38.37 -53.76 28.70
C ALA A 112 -38.87 -53.09 30.00
N ALA A 113 -38.67 -51.77 30.17
CA ALA A 113 -39.03 -50.99 31.35
C ALA A 113 -38.53 -51.60 32.68
N LEU A 114 -37.31 -52.15 32.66
CA LEU A 114 -36.73 -52.81 33.83
C LEU A 114 -36.21 -51.78 34.84
N PRO A 115 -36.41 -52.01 36.15
CA PRO A 115 -35.95 -51.10 37.20
C PRO A 115 -34.44 -51.29 37.50
N LEU A 116 -33.61 -51.30 36.45
CA LEU A 116 -32.15 -51.41 36.55
C LEU A 116 -31.52 -50.02 36.57
N THR A 117 -30.64 -49.80 37.55
CA THR A 117 -29.87 -48.56 37.65
C THR A 117 -28.45 -48.80 37.15
N PHE A 118 -28.14 -48.23 35.99
CA PHE A 118 -26.80 -48.28 35.42
C PHE A 118 -25.88 -47.16 35.91
N ALA A 119 -26.43 -46.16 36.61
CA ALA A 119 -25.64 -45.09 37.21
C ALA A 119 -25.00 -45.56 38.52
N ARG A 120 -23.68 -45.40 38.63
CA ARG A 120 -22.93 -45.64 39.87
C ARG A 120 -22.39 -44.32 40.40
N SER A 121 -22.43 -44.12 41.71
CA SER A 121 -21.90 -42.89 42.29
C SER A 121 -20.37 -42.88 42.25
N ARG A 122 -19.75 -41.70 42.10
CA ARG A 122 -18.28 -41.54 42.19
C ARG A 122 -17.68 -42.07 43.50
N VAL A 123 -18.45 -42.04 44.59
CA VAL A 123 -18.04 -42.59 45.89
C VAL A 123 -17.90 -44.11 45.81
N GLU A 124 -18.87 -44.79 45.22
CA GLU A 124 -18.85 -46.24 45.05
C GLU A 124 -17.76 -46.69 44.08
N ARG A 125 -17.57 -45.96 42.97
CA ARG A 125 -16.49 -46.22 42.00
C ARG A 125 -15.11 -46.14 42.67
N LEU A 126 -14.86 -45.07 43.43
CA LEU A 126 -13.60 -44.91 44.17
C LEU A 126 -13.42 -45.98 45.26
N ALA A 127 -14.49 -46.32 45.98
CA ALA A 127 -14.43 -47.37 47.01
C ALA A 127 -14.08 -48.73 46.40
N LEU A 128 -14.68 -49.08 45.25
CA LEU A 128 -14.36 -50.30 44.53
C LEU A 128 -12.89 -50.32 44.07
N LEU A 129 -12.40 -49.22 43.50
CA LEU A 129 -11.00 -49.10 43.11
C LEU A 129 -10.05 -49.33 44.30
N LEU A 130 -10.32 -48.70 45.45
CA LEU A 130 -9.49 -48.86 46.64
C LEU A 130 -9.54 -50.27 47.21
N GLN A 131 -10.70 -50.94 47.16
CA GLN A 131 -10.84 -52.35 47.54
C GLN A 131 -10.02 -53.26 46.61
N ALA A 132 -10.04 -53.00 45.31
CA ALA A 132 -9.24 -53.75 44.35
C ALA A 132 -7.73 -53.52 44.53
N CYS A 133 -7.33 -52.27 44.84
CA CYS A 133 -5.97 -51.94 45.22
C CYS A 133 -5.52 -52.71 46.48
N GLU A 134 -6.36 -52.75 47.52
CA GLU A 134 -6.08 -53.49 48.75
C GLU A 134 -5.95 -55.00 48.49
N ALA A 135 -6.85 -55.57 47.68
CA ALA A 135 -6.77 -56.97 47.25
C ALA A 135 -5.48 -57.28 46.46
N ALA A 136 -4.99 -56.30 45.69
CA ALA A 136 -3.71 -56.36 44.98
C ALA A 136 -2.49 -56.07 45.86
N GLY A 137 -2.66 -55.83 47.17
CA GLY A 137 -1.56 -55.48 48.09
C GLY A 137 -0.99 -54.08 47.87
N ARG A 138 -1.75 -53.16 47.28
CA ARG A 138 -1.39 -51.75 47.08
C ARG A 138 -1.99 -50.90 48.20
N ALA A 139 -1.22 -49.95 48.71
CA ALA A 139 -1.63 -49.06 49.80
C ALA A 139 -2.61 -47.95 49.38
N GLY A 140 -2.88 -47.78 48.08
CA GLY A 140 -3.75 -46.74 47.54
C GLY A 140 -3.53 -46.47 46.05
N VAL A 141 -3.98 -45.31 45.58
CA VAL A 141 -3.90 -44.90 44.16
C VAL A 141 -3.31 -43.49 43.99
N VAL A 142 -2.47 -43.31 42.96
CA VAL A 142 -1.91 -42.03 42.53
C VAL A 142 -2.41 -41.74 41.12
N PHE A 143 -3.21 -40.68 40.97
CA PHE A 143 -3.60 -40.13 39.69
C PHE A 143 -2.60 -39.07 39.24
N VAL A 144 -2.13 -39.16 38.00
CA VAL A 144 -1.29 -38.15 37.34
C VAL A 144 -2.05 -37.66 36.12
N LEU A 145 -2.64 -36.48 36.21
CA LEU A 145 -3.43 -35.85 35.16
C LEU A 145 -2.55 -34.85 34.41
N ASP A 146 -2.14 -35.20 33.19
CA ASP A 146 -1.36 -34.29 32.35
C ASP A 146 -2.28 -33.35 31.55
N GLU A 147 -1.83 -32.13 31.27
CA GLU A 147 -2.57 -31.13 30.46
C GLU A 147 -3.98 -30.73 30.98
N LEU A 148 -4.28 -30.93 32.27
CA LEU A 148 -5.61 -30.72 32.86
C LEU A 148 -6.22 -29.35 32.54
N SER A 149 -5.43 -28.28 32.61
CA SER A 149 -5.93 -26.93 32.36
C SER A 149 -6.42 -26.72 30.92
N LEU A 150 -5.82 -27.41 29.94
CA LEU A 150 -6.23 -27.33 28.53
C LEU A 150 -7.52 -28.14 28.30
N PHE A 151 -7.58 -29.35 28.86
CA PHE A 151 -8.77 -30.21 28.78
C PHE A 151 -10.01 -29.52 29.34
N LEU A 152 -9.89 -28.91 30.52
CA LEU A 152 -10.97 -28.11 31.12
C LEU A 152 -11.30 -26.87 30.27
N GLY A 153 -10.30 -26.19 29.73
CA GLY A 153 -10.49 -24.99 28.91
C GLY A 153 -11.21 -25.23 27.58
N ALA A 154 -11.22 -26.46 27.07
CA ALA A 154 -11.93 -26.85 25.86
C ALA A 154 -13.44 -27.13 26.09
N LYS A 155 -13.91 -27.12 27.34
CA LYS A 155 -15.29 -27.51 27.69
C LYS A 155 -16.26 -26.33 27.77
N GLY A 156 -17.51 -26.63 27.44
CA GLY A 156 -18.64 -25.74 27.69
C GLY A 156 -18.98 -25.64 29.18
N HIS A 157 -19.68 -24.57 29.58
CA HIS A 157 -19.89 -24.21 31.00
C HIS A 157 -20.45 -25.35 31.86
N ALA A 158 -21.50 -26.06 31.43
CA ALA A 158 -22.12 -27.12 32.23
C ALA A 158 -21.18 -28.33 32.46
N ALA A 159 -20.50 -28.78 31.41
CA ALA A 159 -19.51 -29.87 31.51
C ALA A 159 -18.32 -29.46 32.37
N LEU A 160 -17.86 -28.22 32.23
CA LEU A 160 -16.78 -27.64 33.04
C LEU A 160 -17.13 -27.63 34.54
N GLN A 161 -18.36 -27.27 34.93
CA GLN A 161 -18.76 -27.34 36.36
C GLN A 161 -18.83 -28.78 36.87
N ALA A 162 -19.28 -29.73 36.04
CA ALA A 162 -19.32 -31.14 36.41
C ALA A 162 -17.91 -31.70 36.70
N ASP A 163 -16.94 -31.35 35.85
CA ASP A 163 -15.53 -31.76 36.03
C ASP A 163 -14.87 -31.02 37.20
N ALA A 164 -15.19 -29.74 37.41
CA ALA A 164 -14.76 -29.01 38.61
C ALA A 164 -15.30 -29.65 39.90
N SER A 165 -16.55 -30.14 39.88
CA SER A 165 -17.15 -30.91 40.97
C SER A 165 -16.44 -32.25 41.19
N PHE A 166 -15.96 -32.90 40.12
CA PHE A 166 -15.19 -34.13 40.23
C PHE A 166 -13.79 -33.89 40.84
N LEU A 167 -13.09 -32.84 40.42
CA LEU A 167 -11.82 -32.43 41.03
C LEU A 167 -11.97 -32.11 42.52
N GLN A 168 -13.05 -31.40 42.88
CA GLN A 168 -13.43 -31.17 44.27
C GLN A 168 -13.60 -32.45 45.07
N PHE A 169 -14.24 -33.46 44.45
CA PHE A 169 -14.41 -34.78 45.06
C PHE A 169 -13.07 -35.49 45.28
N LEU A 170 -12.19 -35.53 44.28
CA LEU A 170 -10.85 -36.14 44.44
C LEU A 170 -10.04 -35.46 45.55
N GLY A 171 -10.01 -34.13 45.57
CA GLY A 171 -9.33 -33.36 46.62
C GLY A 171 -9.87 -33.66 48.02
N GLN A 172 -11.20 -33.73 48.17
CA GLN A 172 -11.83 -34.06 49.46
C GLN A 172 -11.52 -35.49 49.90
N ARG A 173 -11.40 -36.42 48.95
CA ARG A 173 -11.12 -37.83 49.25
C ARG A 173 -9.67 -38.07 49.59
N ALA A 174 -8.75 -37.30 49.03
CA ALA A 174 -7.32 -37.36 49.36
C ALA A 174 -7.02 -37.08 50.85
N GLU A 175 -7.87 -36.30 51.54
CA GLU A 175 -7.73 -36.05 52.99
C GLU A 175 -8.16 -37.26 53.85
N LEU A 176 -9.03 -38.13 53.32
CA LEU A 176 -9.72 -39.18 54.09
C LEU A 176 -9.27 -40.59 53.72
N GLN A 177 -8.74 -40.77 52.51
CA GLN A 177 -8.43 -42.06 51.89
C GLN A 177 -7.07 -41.97 51.18
N PRO A 178 -6.37 -43.09 50.95
CA PRO A 178 -5.04 -43.09 50.33
C PRO A 178 -5.12 -42.84 48.81
N VAL A 179 -5.53 -41.62 48.45
CA VAL A 179 -5.70 -41.14 47.09
C VAL A 179 -4.80 -39.92 46.92
N TRP A 180 -3.92 -39.95 45.93
CA TRP A 180 -3.09 -38.81 45.55
C TRP A 180 -3.46 -38.38 44.15
N THR A 181 -3.49 -37.07 43.90
CA THR A 181 -3.74 -36.51 42.58
C THR A 181 -2.68 -35.46 42.29
N LEU A 182 -1.87 -35.70 41.26
CA LEU A 182 -0.99 -34.71 40.65
C LEU A 182 -1.63 -34.21 39.37
N CYS A 183 -1.69 -32.89 39.21
CA CYS A 183 -2.25 -32.26 38.02
C CYS A 183 -1.19 -31.35 37.39
N ALA A 184 -0.92 -31.53 36.09
CA ALA A 184 -0.16 -30.57 35.31
C ALA A 184 -1.10 -29.44 34.86
N LEU A 185 -0.78 -28.21 35.28
CA LEU A 185 -1.58 -27.02 34.99
C LEU A 185 -0.75 -26.01 34.19
N PRO A 186 -0.76 -26.10 32.86
CA PRO A 186 -0.16 -25.10 31.99
C PRO A 186 -0.67 -23.69 32.25
N LYS A 187 -2.00 -23.53 32.33
CA LYS A 187 -2.67 -22.29 32.70
C LYS A 187 -3.11 -22.36 34.15
N GLN A 188 -3.16 -21.20 34.82
CA GLN A 188 -3.79 -21.14 36.14
C GLN A 188 -5.27 -21.47 35.97
N LEU A 189 -5.87 -22.18 36.95
CA LEU A 189 -7.29 -22.53 36.90
C LEU A 189 -8.19 -21.30 36.83
N GLU A 190 -7.71 -20.16 37.34
CA GLU A 190 -8.32 -18.84 37.25
C GLU A 190 -8.45 -18.33 35.80
N ASP A 191 -7.58 -18.79 34.90
CA ASP A 191 -7.56 -18.44 33.48
C ASP A 191 -8.30 -19.48 32.61
N VAL A 192 -8.83 -20.55 33.24
CA VAL A 192 -9.50 -21.66 32.55
C VAL A 192 -11.01 -21.51 32.61
N GLY A 193 -11.59 -21.00 31.53
CA GLY A 193 -13.05 -20.92 31.36
C GLY A 193 -13.75 -20.15 32.48
N ASP A 194 -15.06 -20.33 32.60
CA ASP A 194 -15.90 -19.64 33.59
C ASP A 194 -16.28 -20.61 34.74
N ILE A 195 -15.27 -21.18 35.42
CA ILE A 195 -15.48 -21.98 36.64
C ILE A 195 -16.03 -21.07 37.73
N GLU A 196 -17.10 -21.49 38.41
CA GLU A 196 -17.68 -20.69 39.49
C GLU A 196 -16.64 -20.39 40.58
N GLN A 197 -16.55 -19.12 41.02
CA GLN A 197 -15.54 -18.68 42.00
C GLN A 197 -15.54 -19.52 43.29
N TYR A 198 -16.71 -19.99 43.70
CA TYR A 198 -16.84 -20.87 44.87
C TYR A 198 -16.17 -22.23 44.64
N SER A 199 -16.47 -22.88 43.52
CA SER A 199 -15.86 -24.14 43.09
C SER A 199 -14.34 -24.03 42.96
N LEU A 200 -13.87 -22.93 42.34
CA LEU A 200 -12.45 -22.67 42.19
C LEU A 200 -11.75 -22.49 43.53
N ARG A 201 -12.34 -21.75 44.49
CA ARG A 201 -11.79 -21.61 45.84
C ARG A 201 -11.70 -22.96 46.55
N GLN A 202 -12.72 -23.81 46.44
CA GLN A 202 -12.68 -25.15 47.06
C GLN A 202 -11.60 -26.06 46.48
N ILE A 203 -11.42 -26.05 45.15
CA ILE A 203 -10.32 -26.80 44.52
C ILE A 203 -8.98 -26.28 45.05
N LYS A 204 -8.81 -24.97 45.13
CA LYS A 204 -7.56 -24.37 45.64
C LYS A 204 -7.27 -24.74 47.09
N ASP A 205 -8.27 -24.73 47.95
CA ASP A 205 -8.10 -25.04 49.37
C ASP A 205 -7.74 -26.52 49.58
N ARG A 206 -8.26 -27.43 48.74
CA ARG A 206 -8.05 -28.89 48.87
C ARG A 206 -6.76 -29.42 48.25
N PHE A 207 -6.17 -28.69 47.31
CA PHE A 207 -4.92 -29.08 46.66
C PHE A 207 -3.75 -28.27 47.25
N GLU A 208 -3.19 -28.76 48.37
CA GLU A 208 -2.26 -28.03 49.25
C GLU A 208 -0.90 -27.65 48.62
N THR A 209 -0.44 -28.35 47.57
CA THR A 209 0.92 -28.15 47.02
C THR A 209 0.89 -27.64 45.58
N ARG A 210 0.98 -26.32 45.40
CA ARG A 210 1.25 -25.70 44.09
C ARG A 210 2.75 -25.73 43.81
N LEU A 211 3.22 -26.79 43.15
CA LEU A 211 4.57 -26.84 42.60
C LEU A 211 4.63 -25.93 41.36
N SER A 212 4.91 -24.65 41.57
CA SER A 212 5.17 -23.72 40.47
C SER A 212 6.61 -23.86 40.02
N LEU A 213 6.85 -23.92 38.70
CA LEU A 213 8.20 -23.80 38.16
C LEU A 213 8.53 -22.30 37.99
N PRO A 214 9.32 -21.69 38.90
CA PRO A 214 9.67 -20.28 38.75
C PRO A 214 10.58 -20.10 37.54
N LEU A 215 10.54 -18.91 36.93
CA LEU A 215 11.38 -18.63 35.75
C LEU A 215 12.89 -18.76 36.04
N ALA A 216 13.32 -18.51 37.27
CA ALA A 216 14.70 -18.74 37.71
C ALA A 216 15.14 -20.22 37.61
N ALA A 217 14.21 -21.17 37.65
CA ALA A 217 14.49 -22.60 37.51
C ALA A 217 14.62 -23.06 36.05
N THR A 218 14.30 -22.21 35.08
CA THR A 218 14.25 -22.56 33.65
C THR A 218 15.60 -23.02 33.09
N GLY A 219 16.68 -22.30 33.41
CA GLY A 219 18.05 -22.68 32.98
C GLY A 219 18.47 -24.06 33.51
N PRO A 220 18.37 -24.32 34.83
CA PRO A 220 18.61 -25.65 35.39
C PRO A 220 17.74 -26.76 34.79
N VAL A 221 16.44 -26.51 34.53
CA VAL A 221 15.55 -27.49 33.91
C VAL A 221 15.99 -27.79 32.47
N LEU A 222 16.26 -26.76 31.68
CA LEU A 222 16.74 -26.91 30.31
C LEU A 222 18.04 -27.71 30.26
N THR A 223 19.01 -27.35 31.09
CA THR A 223 20.36 -27.96 31.06
C THR A 223 20.47 -29.33 31.70
N ARG A 224 19.61 -29.66 32.69
CA ARG A 224 19.71 -30.94 33.43
C ARG A 224 18.65 -31.96 33.03
N ARG A 225 17.49 -31.52 32.53
CA ARG A 225 16.34 -32.38 32.23
C ARG A 225 16.03 -32.43 30.74
N VAL A 226 16.01 -31.29 30.06
CA VAL A 226 15.73 -31.23 28.60
C VAL A 226 16.95 -31.64 27.78
N LEU A 227 18.13 -31.18 28.18
CA LEU A 227 19.41 -31.45 27.50
C LEU A 227 20.27 -32.39 28.35
N HIS A 228 19.78 -33.61 28.58
CA HIS A 228 20.47 -34.60 29.40
C HIS A 228 21.81 -35.01 28.76
N ARG A 229 22.93 -34.67 29.40
CA ARG A 229 24.30 -34.96 28.91
C ARG A 229 24.62 -36.44 29.07
N VAL A 230 25.06 -37.09 27.99
CA VAL A 230 25.40 -38.53 28.01
C VAL A 230 26.90 -38.75 28.17
N ASP A 231 27.70 -37.88 27.54
CA ASP A 231 29.16 -37.93 27.61
C ASP A 231 29.73 -36.52 27.86
N GLU A 232 30.25 -36.32 29.07
CA GLU A 232 30.80 -35.03 29.49
C GLU A 232 32.05 -34.65 28.68
N GLN A 233 32.81 -35.64 28.19
CA GLN A 233 34.02 -35.38 27.41
C GLN A 233 33.67 -34.87 26.02
N SER A 234 32.78 -35.55 25.29
CA SER A 234 32.28 -35.06 24.00
C SER A 234 31.56 -33.71 24.13
N PHE A 235 30.79 -33.50 25.20
CA PHE A 235 30.14 -32.21 25.48
C PHE A 235 31.18 -31.08 25.63
N THR A 236 32.21 -31.31 26.43
CA THR A 236 33.28 -30.32 26.65
C THR A 236 33.98 -29.99 25.32
N SER A 237 34.34 -31.00 24.51
CA SER A 237 34.96 -30.78 23.20
C SER A 237 34.04 -30.03 22.22
N ALA A 238 32.73 -30.28 22.25
CA ALA A 238 31.77 -29.54 21.43
C ALA A 238 31.67 -28.06 21.85
N VAL A 239 31.67 -27.77 23.16
CA VAL A 239 31.69 -26.40 23.68
C VAL A 239 32.98 -25.68 23.29
N GLU A 240 34.13 -26.32 23.44
CA GLU A 240 35.44 -25.75 23.06
C GLU A 240 35.49 -25.42 21.56
N ALA A 241 35.08 -26.36 20.71
CA ALA A 241 35.01 -26.16 19.26
C ALA A 241 34.04 -25.03 18.88
N THR A 242 32.90 -24.95 19.57
CA THR A 242 31.91 -23.90 19.34
C THR A 242 32.43 -22.52 19.73
N VAL A 243 33.02 -22.40 20.92
CA VAL A 243 33.63 -21.14 21.38
C VAL A 243 34.74 -20.71 20.42
N ALA A 244 35.61 -21.62 20.01
CA ALA A 244 36.68 -21.33 19.06
C ALA A 244 36.14 -20.80 17.73
N ALA A 245 35.11 -21.45 17.17
CA ALA A 245 34.53 -21.07 15.88
C ALA A 245 33.76 -19.73 15.93
N TRP A 246 33.03 -19.45 17.01
CA TRP A 246 32.21 -18.23 17.11
C TRP A 246 32.98 -16.98 17.52
N THR A 247 34.09 -17.18 18.24
CA THR A 247 34.94 -16.07 18.71
C THR A 247 36.19 -15.85 17.85
N GLY A 248 36.58 -16.82 17.02
CA GLY A 248 37.86 -16.78 16.29
C GLY A 248 39.07 -16.76 17.23
N GLY A 249 38.89 -17.23 18.48
CA GLY A 249 39.91 -17.18 19.53
C GLY A 249 39.95 -15.87 20.34
N ALA A 250 39.12 -14.88 20.03
CA ALA A 250 39.03 -13.63 20.80
C ALA A 250 38.23 -13.81 22.10
N ARG A 251 38.57 -13.05 23.14
CA ARG A 251 37.71 -12.98 24.34
C ARG A 251 36.50 -12.11 24.06
N THR A 252 35.31 -12.68 24.21
CA THR A 252 34.03 -11.97 24.17
C THR A 252 33.31 -12.16 25.50
N ALA A 253 32.52 -11.18 25.93
CA ALA A 253 31.82 -11.23 27.21
C ALA A 253 30.74 -12.32 27.21
N ASP A 254 30.00 -12.44 26.10
CA ASP A 254 28.85 -13.34 26.00
C ASP A 254 29.25 -14.77 25.65
N LEU A 255 30.26 -14.98 24.79
CA LEU A 255 30.68 -16.30 24.29
C LEU A 255 31.92 -16.84 25.00
N SER A 256 31.89 -16.84 26.34
CA SER A 256 32.90 -17.54 27.14
C SER A 256 32.60 -19.04 27.22
N HIS A 257 33.63 -19.86 27.46
CA HIS A 257 33.47 -21.31 27.68
C HIS A 257 32.43 -21.62 28.77
N LYS A 258 32.43 -20.86 29.86
CA LYS A 258 31.45 -21.03 30.95
C LYS A 258 30.03 -20.68 30.51
N ALA A 259 29.85 -19.59 29.77
CA ALA A 259 28.53 -19.15 29.32
C ALA A 259 27.92 -20.10 28.29
N VAL A 260 28.73 -20.55 27.31
CA VAL A 260 28.29 -21.52 26.31
C VAL A 260 28.01 -22.86 26.95
N ALA A 261 28.86 -23.39 27.84
CA ALA A 261 28.60 -24.65 28.55
C ALA A 261 27.30 -24.64 29.39
N ALA A 262 26.85 -23.46 29.83
CA ALA A 262 25.62 -23.30 30.60
C ALA A 262 24.36 -23.21 29.73
N THR A 263 24.48 -22.97 28.42
CA THR A 263 23.34 -22.69 27.54
C THR A 263 23.31 -23.53 26.27
N TYR A 264 24.39 -24.23 25.94
CA TYR A 264 24.54 -25.06 24.75
C TYR A 264 23.38 -26.07 24.61
N PRO A 265 22.72 -26.16 23.44
CA PRO A 265 23.11 -25.60 22.13
C PRO A 265 22.55 -24.19 21.82
N LEU A 266 22.00 -23.47 22.81
CA LEU A 266 21.55 -22.09 22.63
C LEU A 266 22.73 -21.12 22.72
N HIS A 267 22.71 -20.07 21.90
CA HIS A 267 23.60 -18.94 22.11
C HIS A 267 23.26 -18.24 23.45
N PRO A 268 24.24 -17.79 24.26
CA PRO A 268 23.99 -17.16 25.56
C PRO A 268 22.99 -15.99 25.51
N LEU A 269 23.12 -15.12 24.51
CA LEU A 269 22.15 -14.03 24.26
C LEU A 269 20.73 -14.54 23.95
N THR A 270 20.58 -15.70 23.29
CA THR A 270 19.27 -16.31 23.03
C THR A 270 18.59 -16.66 24.35
N PHE A 271 19.34 -17.27 25.27
CA PHE A 271 18.83 -17.61 26.60
C PHE A 271 18.47 -16.36 27.41
N GLU A 272 19.32 -15.32 27.37
CA GLU A 272 19.05 -14.03 28.02
C GLU A 272 17.78 -13.35 27.49
N CYS A 273 17.62 -13.29 26.16
CA CYS A 273 16.42 -12.73 25.53
C CYS A 273 15.17 -13.53 25.89
N LEU A 274 15.28 -14.87 25.88
CA LEU A 274 14.18 -15.77 26.21
C LEU A 274 13.68 -15.60 27.64
N VAL A 275 14.59 -15.51 28.61
CA VAL A 275 14.25 -15.21 30.00
C VAL A 275 13.66 -13.80 30.12
N SER A 276 14.29 -12.79 29.53
CA SER A 276 13.82 -11.39 29.64
C SER A 276 12.43 -11.17 29.03
N CYS A 277 12.16 -11.76 27.86
CA CYS A 277 10.85 -11.71 27.23
C CYS A 277 9.80 -12.48 28.04
N ALA A 278 10.19 -13.61 28.65
CA ALA A 278 9.30 -14.35 29.52
C ALA A 278 8.95 -13.59 30.80
N GLU A 279 9.89 -12.88 31.43
CA GLU A 279 9.59 -12.03 32.59
C GLU A 279 8.62 -10.89 32.26
N ARG A 280 8.76 -10.32 31.06
CA ARG A 280 8.04 -9.10 30.68
C ARG A 280 6.68 -9.35 30.06
N PHE A 281 6.53 -10.39 29.24
CA PHE A 281 5.37 -10.53 28.35
C PHE A 281 4.78 -11.94 28.24
N LEU A 282 5.55 -13.00 28.52
CA LEU A 282 5.04 -14.38 28.43
C LEU A 282 4.68 -14.86 29.84
N ALA A 283 3.39 -15.07 30.10
CA ALA A 283 2.92 -15.43 31.44
C ALA A 283 3.41 -16.80 31.95
N GLN A 284 4.18 -17.59 31.19
CA GLN A 284 4.45 -19.00 31.52
C GLN A 284 5.86 -19.47 31.18
N THR A 285 6.44 -20.20 32.14
CA THR A 285 7.67 -21.01 31.99
C THR A 285 7.56 -22.07 30.89
N ARG A 286 6.33 -22.45 30.50
CA ARG A 286 6.02 -23.42 29.44
C ARG A 286 6.52 -22.97 28.06
N SER A 287 6.23 -21.74 27.63
CA SER A 287 6.64 -21.22 26.31
C SER A 287 8.16 -21.29 26.12
N VAL A 288 8.91 -21.03 27.20
CA VAL A 288 10.38 -21.13 27.19
C VAL A 288 10.87 -22.56 26.97
N LEU A 289 10.24 -23.53 27.66
CA LEU A 289 10.59 -24.94 27.52
C LEU A 289 10.14 -25.50 26.17
N GLU A 290 8.97 -25.12 25.67
CA GLU A 290 8.46 -25.50 24.35
C GLU A 290 9.34 -24.99 23.23
N PHE A 291 9.77 -23.71 23.27
CA PHE A 291 10.71 -23.17 22.30
C PHE A 291 12.00 -23.99 22.27
N ALA A 292 12.62 -24.20 23.44
CA ALA A 292 13.86 -24.94 23.52
C ALA A 292 13.69 -26.39 23.05
N LEU A 293 12.59 -27.05 23.42
CA LEU A 293 12.26 -28.40 22.96
C LEU A 293 12.09 -28.45 21.45
N ALA A 294 11.36 -27.51 20.86
CA ALA A 294 11.13 -27.43 19.41
C ALA A 294 12.45 -27.26 18.65
N GLN A 295 13.32 -26.33 19.09
CA GLN A 295 14.60 -26.09 18.44
C GLN A 295 15.60 -27.24 18.62
N VAL A 296 15.52 -27.95 19.75
CA VAL A 296 16.40 -29.09 20.06
C VAL A 296 15.97 -30.35 19.30
N ARG A 297 14.66 -30.65 19.26
CA ARG A 297 14.11 -31.83 18.59
C ARG A 297 14.05 -31.67 17.07
N GLY A 298 13.78 -30.45 16.60
CA GLY A 298 13.35 -30.20 15.23
C GLY A 298 11.91 -30.62 15.01
N ASP A 299 11.36 -30.22 13.87
CA ASP A 299 10.04 -30.62 13.40
C ASP A 299 10.15 -31.29 12.01
N GLU A 300 9.01 -31.55 11.36
CA GLU A 300 8.98 -32.13 10.01
C GLU A 300 9.59 -31.21 8.94
N LEU A 301 9.71 -29.91 9.22
CA LEU A 301 10.15 -28.87 8.29
C LEU A 301 11.64 -28.54 8.47
N ALA A 302 12.19 -28.70 9.66
CA ALA A 302 13.59 -28.41 9.97
C ALA A 302 14.20 -29.41 10.98
N PRO A 303 15.42 -29.92 10.71
CA PRO A 303 16.12 -30.75 11.68
C PRO A 303 16.45 -29.94 12.94
N GLY A 304 16.34 -30.55 14.11
CA GLY A 304 16.72 -29.90 15.37
C GLY A 304 18.22 -29.61 15.41
N VAL A 305 18.63 -28.58 16.15
CA VAL A 305 20.03 -28.11 16.21
C VAL A 305 21.02 -29.21 16.63
N LEU A 306 20.55 -30.25 17.34
CA LEU A 306 21.39 -31.40 17.72
C LEU A 306 21.79 -32.30 16.54
N ARG A 307 21.09 -32.20 15.41
CA ARG A 307 21.42 -32.90 14.16
C ARG A 307 22.30 -32.06 13.25
N GLU A 308 22.50 -30.79 13.56
CA GLU A 308 23.43 -29.92 12.85
C GLU A 308 24.88 -30.20 13.28
N PRO A 309 25.86 -30.03 12.38
CA PRO A 309 27.25 -30.17 12.74
C PRO A 309 27.68 -29.09 13.75
N VAL A 310 28.51 -29.46 14.72
CA VAL A 310 29.29 -28.50 15.51
C VAL A 310 30.03 -27.58 14.52
N PRO A 311 29.95 -26.25 14.64
CA PRO A 311 29.66 -25.46 15.84
C PRO A 311 28.28 -24.75 15.87
N ALA A 312 27.23 -25.32 15.28
CA ALA A 312 25.92 -24.66 15.23
C ALA A 312 25.37 -24.26 16.62
N LEU A 313 24.74 -23.08 16.69
CA LEU A 313 24.02 -22.57 17.86
C LEU A 313 22.66 -22.05 17.44
N VAL A 314 21.66 -22.18 18.31
CA VAL A 314 20.38 -21.48 18.15
C VAL A 314 20.58 -20.01 18.52
N THR A 315 20.44 -19.14 17.54
CA THR A 315 20.66 -17.69 17.64
C THR A 315 19.36 -16.94 18.03
N PRO A 316 19.45 -15.70 18.52
CA PRO A 316 18.28 -15.06 19.13
C PRO A 316 17.16 -14.70 18.14
N ASP A 317 17.45 -14.55 16.85
CA ASP A 317 16.47 -14.36 15.79
C ASP A 317 15.45 -15.49 15.70
N ALA A 318 15.83 -16.72 16.05
CA ALA A 318 14.94 -17.88 16.07
C ALA A 318 13.78 -17.71 17.07
N LEU A 319 13.88 -16.79 18.03
CA LEU A 319 12.82 -16.51 18.99
C LEU A 319 11.64 -15.74 18.37
N TRP A 320 11.88 -14.95 17.32
CA TRP A 320 10.85 -14.06 16.78
C TRP A 320 9.61 -14.80 16.27
N PRO A 321 9.71 -15.88 15.46
CA PRO A 321 8.53 -16.63 15.00
C PRO A 321 7.66 -17.18 16.13
N HIS A 322 8.28 -17.52 17.27
CA HIS A 322 7.57 -17.99 18.46
C HIS A 322 6.88 -16.82 19.17
N PHE A 323 7.61 -15.75 19.50
CA PHE A 323 7.05 -14.59 20.20
C PHE A 323 6.01 -13.83 19.38
N ALA A 324 6.14 -13.77 18.06
CA ALA A 324 5.20 -13.07 17.18
C ALA A 324 3.76 -13.59 17.32
N ARG A 325 3.58 -14.87 17.69
CA ARG A 325 2.26 -15.48 17.96
C ARG A 325 1.71 -15.01 19.31
N ASP A 326 2.56 -14.97 20.33
CA ASP A 326 2.18 -14.68 21.71
C ASP A 326 1.95 -13.19 22.00
N ILE A 327 2.58 -12.30 21.24
CA ILE A 327 2.39 -10.83 21.40
C ILE A 327 1.15 -10.30 20.68
N ALA A 328 0.55 -11.09 19.78
CA ALA A 328 -0.64 -10.69 19.02
C ALA A 328 -1.83 -10.18 19.88
N PRO A 329 -2.16 -10.77 21.05
CA PRO A 329 -3.24 -10.26 21.90
C PRO A 329 -2.91 -8.96 22.64
N GLN A 330 -1.65 -8.51 22.73
CA GLN A 330 -1.26 -7.32 23.49
C GLN A 330 -1.16 -6.07 22.59
N PRO A 331 -2.00 -5.02 22.77
CA PRO A 331 -2.07 -3.88 21.83
C PRO A 331 -0.76 -3.11 21.64
N GLU A 332 0.03 -2.96 22.70
CA GLU A 332 1.29 -2.21 22.68
C GLU A 332 2.38 -2.95 21.90
N LEU A 333 2.46 -4.28 22.08
CA LEU A 333 3.47 -5.12 21.43
C LEU A 333 3.10 -5.52 20.02
N ARG A 334 1.79 -5.59 19.72
CA ARG A 334 1.26 -5.89 18.39
C ARG A 334 1.84 -4.96 17.32
N ARG A 335 2.16 -3.71 17.66
CA ARG A 335 2.80 -2.74 16.77
C ARG A 335 4.16 -3.21 16.22
N TYR A 336 4.96 -3.95 17.00
CA TYR A 336 6.22 -4.50 16.50
C TYR A 336 6.01 -5.51 15.38
N ARG A 337 4.90 -6.26 15.42
CA ARG A 337 4.52 -7.17 14.35
C ARG A 337 3.91 -6.41 13.17
N GLU A 338 2.83 -5.68 13.41
CA GLU A 338 2.00 -5.08 12.34
C GLU A 338 2.69 -3.91 11.62
N LEU A 339 3.49 -3.12 12.34
CA LEU A 339 4.16 -1.96 11.75
C LEU A 339 5.58 -2.30 11.30
N VAL A 340 6.36 -2.97 12.15
CA VAL A 340 7.80 -3.14 11.89
C VAL A 340 8.08 -4.43 11.11
N TRP A 341 7.68 -5.59 11.64
CA TRP A 341 7.94 -6.87 10.98
C TRP A 341 7.26 -6.96 9.63
N ASP A 342 5.96 -6.69 9.55
CA ASP A 342 5.19 -6.75 8.31
C ASP A 342 5.73 -5.76 7.25
N TYR A 343 6.21 -4.58 7.67
CA TYR A 343 6.90 -3.65 6.78
C TYR A 343 8.16 -4.28 6.20
N TYR A 344 9.05 -4.83 7.03
CA TYR A 344 10.30 -5.41 6.55
C TYR A 344 10.06 -6.68 5.72
N GLN A 345 9.09 -7.53 6.06
CA GLN A 345 8.71 -8.68 5.23
C GLN A 345 8.28 -8.27 3.82
N ARG A 346 7.50 -7.18 3.69
CA ARG A 346 7.06 -6.67 2.38
C ARG A 346 8.18 -5.98 1.61
N ASN A 347 9.07 -5.25 2.29
CA ASN A 347 9.98 -4.31 1.65
C ASN A 347 11.44 -4.78 1.58
N LEU A 348 11.86 -5.77 2.38
CA LEU A 348 13.23 -6.32 2.36
C LEU A 348 13.74 -6.65 0.94
N PRO A 349 12.94 -7.30 0.05
CA PRO A 349 13.39 -7.61 -1.32
C PRO A 349 13.76 -6.39 -2.17
N ALA A 350 13.19 -5.21 -1.86
CA ALA A 350 13.51 -3.97 -2.54
C ALA A 350 14.66 -3.20 -1.86
N LEU A 351 14.92 -3.46 -0.58
CA LEU A 351 15.92 -2.76 0.24
C LEU A 351 17.31 -3.41 0.17
N VAL A 352 17.38 -4.74 0.03
CA VAL A 352 18.61 -5.53 0.19
C VAL A 352 18.81 -6.47 -0.99
N ALA A 353 20.07 -6.70 -1.39
CA ALA A 353 20.42 -7.63 -2.45
C ALA A 353 20.07 -9.08 -2.07
N GLY A 354 19.73 -9.91 -3.08
CA GLY A 354 19.24 -11.27 -2.87
C GLY A 354 20.17 -12.19 -2.06
N GLU A 355 21.48 -12.00 -2.11
CA GLU A 355 22.47 -12.79 -1.36
C GLU A 355 22.48 -12.48 0.15
N ASP A 356 22.11 -11.26 0.53
CA ASP A 356 22.08 -10.81 1.93
C ASP A 356 20.67 -10.83 2.54
N MET A 357 19.65 -11.11 1.72
CA MET A 357 18.25 -11.18 2.15
C MET A 357 18.03 -12.08 3.38
N PRO A 358 18.56 -13.33 3.43
CA PRO A 358 18.38 -14.18 4.61
C PRO A 358 19.02 -13.60 5.87
N LEU A 359 20.16 -12.92 5.73
CA LEU A 359 20.85 -12.29 6.86
C LEU A 359 20.11 -11.03 7.33
N ALA A 360 19.58 -10.23 6.40
CA ALA A 360 18.80 -9.04 6.71
C ALA A 360 17.48 -9.39 7.43
N ASP A 361 16.82 -10.46 7.00
CA ASP A 361 15.61 -10.98 7.66
C ASP A 361 15.89 -11.40 9.12
N ARG A 362 16.93 -12.22 9.32
CA ARG A 362 17.41 -12.64 10.65
C ARG A 362 17.83 -11.45 11.51
N LEU A 363 18.45 -10.43 10.92
CA LEU A 363 18.87 -9.22 11.62
C LEU A 363 17.66 -8.38 12.09
N VAL A 364 16.62 -8.24 11.27
CA VAL A 364 15.37 -7.58 11.69
C VAL A 364 14.71 -8.36 12.82
N ALA A 365 14.63 -9.69 12.71
CA ALA A 365 14.11 -10.57 13.76
C ALA A 365 14.89 -10.41 15.07
N LEU A 366 16.23 -10.37 15.02
CA LEU A 366 17.08 -10.12 16.19
C LEU A 366 16.78 -8.76 16.83
N LEU A 367 16.69 -7.68 16.04
CA LEU A 367 16.41 -6.34 16.57
C LEU A 367 15.03 -6.27 17.24
N LEU A 368 14.04 -6.99 16.70
CA LEU A 368 12.71 -7.11 17.31
C LEU A 368 12.76 -7.85 18.64
N VAL A 369 13.47 -8.97 18.70
CA VAL A 369 13.66 -9.75 19.93
C VAL A 369 14.37 -8.91 21.01
N LEU A 370 15.41 -8.16 20.62
CA LEU A 370 16.13 -7.26 21.53
C LEU A 370 15.25 -6.09 22.02
N ALA A 371 14.41 -5.53 21.14
CA ALA A 371 13.47 -4.48 21.50
C ALA A 371 12.45 -4.95 22.53
N LEU A 372 11.90 -6.17 22.35
CA LEU A 372 11.03 -6.81 23.34
C LEU A 372 11.80 -7.05 24.65
N ALA A 373 12.94 -7.74 24.59
CA ALA A 373 13.74 -8.05 25.77
C ALA A 373 14.26 -6.79 26.50
N GLY A 374 14.26 -5.63 25.85
CA GLY A 374 14.84 -4.36 26.33
C GLY A 374 16.33 -4.47 26.58
N ILE A 375 17.03 -5.16 25.67
CA ILE A 375 18.47 -5.37 25.71
C ILE A 375 19.11 -4.53 24.61
N GLU A 376 20.10 -3.73 24.98
CA GLU A 376 20.90 -2.96 24.02
C GLU A 376 22.16 -3.71 23.62
N ARG A 377 22.45 -3.73 22.31
CA ARG A 377 23.63 -4.40 21.74
C ARG A 377 24.33 -3.51 20.72
N SER A 378 25.65 -3.60 20.69
CA SER A 378 26.46 -2.92 19.68
C SER A 378 26.43 -3.67 18.35
N GLU A 379 26.85 -3.01 17.26
CA GLU A 379 27.02 -3.65 15.95
C GLU A 379 27.86 -4.94 16.01
N ALA A 380 28.95 -4.93 16.78
CA ALA A 380 29.82 -6.09 16.93
C ALA A 380 29.10 -7.25 17.66
N ASP A 381 28.27 -6.93 18.65
CA ASP A 381 27.51 -7.93 19.40
C ASP A 381 26.39 -8.52 18.54
N LEU A 382 25.68 -7.69 17.76
CA LEU A 382 24.65 -8.16 16.82
C LEU A 382 25.23 -9.14 15.80
N ALA A 383 26.42 -8.82 15.28
CA ALA A 383 27.09 -9.69 14.33
C ALA A 383 27.55 -11.00 14.98
N ALA A 384 28.10 -10.93 16.21
CA ALA A 384 28.48 -12.11 16.98
C ALA A 384 27.29 -12.99 17.39
N ALA A 385 26.10 -12.41 17.54
CA ALA A 385 24.87 -13.13 17.88
C ALA A 385 24.29 -13.95 16.72
N LEU A 386 24.59 -13.60 15.46
CA LEU A 386 23.99 -14.24 14.27
C LEU A 386 24.96 -15.16 13.51
N LEU A 387 26.26 -14.86 13.55
CA LEU A 387 27.24 -15.45 12.65
C LEU A 387 28.53 -15.92 13.38
N PRO A 388 29.10 -17.08 12.99
CA PRO A 388 30.44 -17.50 13.41
C PRO A 388 31.52 -16.47 13.04
N ALA A 389 32.70 -16.55 13.68
CA ALA A 389 33.75 -15.56 13.44
C ALA A 389 34.31 -15.61 12.01
N SER A 390 34.31 -14.45 11.35
CA SER A 390 34.96 -14.20 10.07
C SER A 390 35.43 -12.73 10.01
N GLU A 391 36.38 -12.42 9.12
CA GLU A 391 36.90 -11.06 8.97
C GLU A 391 35.83 -10.07 8.48
N ASP A 392 34.87 -10.55 7.67
CA ASP A 392 33.81 -9.75 7.05
C ASP A 392 32.53 -9.64 7.89
N ARG A 393 32.41 -10.41 8.99
CA ARG A 393 31.17 -10.52 9.78
C ARG A 393 30.62 -9.17 10.22
N VAL A 394 31.44 -8.36 10.89
CA VAL A 394 31.02 -7.06 11.44
C VAL A 394 30.73 -6.06 10.31
N PRO A 395 31.64 -5.86 9.32
CA PRO A 395 31.36 -5.00 8.17
C PRO A 395 30.08 -5.35 7.41
N ARG A 396 29.80 -6.65 7.23
CA ARG A 396 28.61 -7.13 6.51
C ARG A 396 27.33 -6.76 7.24
N VAL A 397 27.26 -7.03 8.55
CA VAL A 397 26.11 -6.67 9.40
C VAL A 397 25.95 -5.16 9.51
N GLY A 398 27.05 -4.41 9.69
CA GLY A 398 27.02 -2.94 9.72
C GLY A 398 26.52 -2.33 8.41
N GLY A 399 26.93 -2.87 7.26
CA GLY A 399 26.42 -2.48 5.95
C GLY A 399 24.91 -2.67 5.82
N LEU A 400 24.39 -3.80 6.28
CA LEU A 400 22.95 -4.06 6.28
C LEU A 400 22.19 -3.13 7.23
N LEU A 401 22.68 -2.94 8.46
CA LEU A 401 22.07 -2.01 9.41
C LEU A 401 21.96 -0.59 8.86
N GLU A 402 23.02 -0.12 8.21
CA GLU A 402 23.04 1.22 7.61
C GLU A 402 22.10 1.31 6.38
N THR A 403 22.02 0.26 5.55
CA THR A 403 21.03 0.17 4.46
C THR A 403 19.60 0.22 5.00
N LEU A 404 19.29 -0.60 6.01
CA LEU A 404 17.96 -0.66 6.61
C LEU A 404 17.59 0.64 7.35
N ARG A 405 18.57 1.39 7.88
CA ARG A 405 18.36 2.72 8.50
C ARG A 405 18.18 3.84 7.48
N ARG A 406 18.95 3.81 6.37
CA ARG A 406 18.87 4.84 5.32
C ARG A 406 17.59 4.73 4.52
N SER A 407 17.28 3.51 4.11
CA SER A 407 16.22 3.19 3.16
C SER A 407 14.96 2.64 3.84
N GLY A 408 15.05 2.10 5.06
CA GLY A 408 13.90 1.68 5.87
C GLY A 408 13.38 2.76 6.81
N ALA A 409 12.35 2.41 7.60
CA ALA A 409 11.56 3.36 8.39
C ALA A 409 11.79 3.30 9.90
N TYR A 410 12.07 2.12 10.47
CA TYR A 410 11.95 1.89 11.93
C TYR A 410 13.27 1.62 12.65
N ILE A 411 14.37 1.41 11.93
CA ILE A 411 15.68 1.14 12.54
C ILE A 411 16.45 2.45 12.72
N THR A 412 16.89 2.71 13.93
CA THR A 412 17.69 3.88 14.31
C THR A 412 18.98 3.45 15.00
N VAL A 413 19.90 4.42 15.17
CA VAL A 413 21.21 4.19 15.77
C VAL A 413 21.53 5.31 16.76
N GLU A 414 21.85 4.94 17.99
CA GLU A 414 22.42 5.85 18.98
C GLU A 414 23.95 5.78 18.86
N ARG A 415 24.55 6.87 18.37
CA ARG A 415 26.00 6.93 18.17
C ARG A 415 26.69 7.18 19.51
N ARG A 416 27.42 6.18 20.03
CA ARG A 416 28.19 6.31 21.28
C ARG A 416 29.66 6.45 20.93
N GLY A 417 30.36 7.39 21.58
CA GLY A 417 31.76 7.69 21.26
C GLY A 417 32.67 6.45 21.31
N GLY A 418 33.21 6.05 20.15
CA GLY A 418 34.15 4.94 19.97
C GLY A 418 33.76 4.02 18.81
N ARG A 419 34.75 3.48 18.06
CA ARG A 419 34.49 2.52 16.97
C ARG A 419 33.74 1.30 17.50
N GLY A 420 32.62 0.95 16.86
CA GLY A 420 31.85 -0.26 17.17
C GLY A 420 31.02 -0.20 18.46
N ARG A 421 30.77 1.00 19.01
CA ARG A 421 29.93 1.17 20.22
C ARG A 421 28.51 1.66 19.94
N ASP A 422 28.18 1.84 18.67
CA ASP A 422 26.88 2.32 18.24
C ASP A 422 25.80 1.28 18.56
N VAL A 423 24.72 1.76 19.18
CA VAL A 423 23.60 0.91 19.60
C VAL A 423 22.49 1.05 18.58
N TRP A 424 22.10 -0.07 17.98
CA TRP A 424 21.03 -0.13 17.00
C TRP A 424 19.74 -0.57 17.66
N ARG A 425 18.63 0.10 17.33
CA ARG A 425 17.33 -0.16 17.96
C ARG A 425 16.18 0.02 16.99
N ILE A 426 15.05 -0.58 17.35
CA ILE A 426 13.76 -0.30 16.72
C ILE A 426 13.14 0.87 17.45
N ASP A 427 12.77 1.86 16.68
CA ASP A 427 12.12 3.07 17.17
C ASP A 427 10.76 3.19 16.50
N LEU A 428 9.71 2.91 17.29
CA LEU A 428 8.32 3.04 16.85
C LEU A 428 7.92 4.52 16.67
N GLU A 429 8.68 5.44 17.25
CA GLU A 429 8.48 6.89 17.17
C GLU A 429 9.40 7.55 16.15
N ALA A 430 10.22 6.78 15.42
CA ALA A 430 11.09 7.31 14.36
C ALA A 430 10.26 8.16 13.40
N ASP A 431 10.38 9.48 13.54
CA ASP A 431 9.46 10.43 12.95
C ASP A 431 9.54 10.33 11.43
N VAL A 432 8.44 9.94 10.80
CA VAL A 432 8.27 9.96 9.34
C VAL A 432 8.68 11.33 8.78
N ASN A 433 8.45 12.41 9.52
CA ASN A 433 8.86 13.77 9.13
C ASN A 433 10.40 13.94 9.16
N GLU A 434 11.14 13.34 10.08
CA GLU A 434 12.61 13.39 10.07
C GLU A 434 13.19 12.57 8.91
N THR A 435 12.55 11.46 8.55
CA THR A 435 12.90 10.70 7.35
C THR A 435 12.62 11.51 6.08
N ILE A 436 11.47 12.19 6.00
CA ILE A 436 11.13 13.13 4.91
C ILE A 436 12.18 14.22 4.80
N LYS A 437 12.48 14.94 5.90
CA LYS A 437 13.47 16.03 5.91
C LYS A 437 14.84 15.55 5.46
N ARG A 438 15.28 14.39 5.91
CA ARG A 438 16.57 13.81 5.52
C ARG A 438 16.62 13.51 4.02
N ARG A 439 15.58 12.88 3.47
CA ARG A 439 15.49 12.56 2.03
C ARG A 439 15.38 13.82 1.19
N ALA A 440 14.57 14.80 1.61
CA ALA A 440 14.44 16.09 0.95
C ALA A 440 15.80 16.82 0.88
N ARG A 441 16.52 16.95 2.00
CA ARG A 441 17.87 17.56 2.04
C ARG A 441 18.89 16.83 1.17
N ALA A 442 18.86 15.49 1.17
CA ALA A 442 19.74 14.71 0.32
C ALA A 442 19.47 14.98 -1.17
N LEU A 443 18.19 15.12 -1.54
CA LEU A 443 17.80 15.42 -2.91
C LEU A 443 18.12 16.88 -3.29
N GLU A 444 17.85 17.84 -2.41
CA GLU A 444 18.24 19.26 -2.57
C GLU A 444 19.73 19.40 -2.90
N ALA A 445 20.60 18.64 -2.21
CA ALA A 445 22.04 18.65 -2.46
C ALA A 445 22.43 18.17 -3.87
N THR A 446 21.54 17.44 -4.56
CA THR A 446 21.73 17.01 -5.95
C THR A 446 21.12 17.95 -6.98
N LEU A 447 20.20 18.83 -6.56
CA LEU A 447 19.50 19.77 -7.45
C LEU A 447 20.37 21.00 -7.68
N LEU A 448 21.11 20.99 -8.80
CA LEU A 448 21.82 22.18 -9.27
C LEU A 448 20.81 23.24 -9.74
N PRO A 449 21.15 24.55 -9.70
CA PRO A 449 20.29 25.62 -10.22
C PRO A 449 19.92 25.47 -11.71
N THR A 450 20.67 24.66 -12.46
CA THR A 450 20.45 24.38 -13.89
C THR A 450 19.67 23.08 -14.15
N ASP A 451 19.30 22.33 -13.11
CA ASP A 451 18.61 21.04 -13.23
C ASP A 451 17.20 21.21 -13.81
N GLY A 452 16.91 20.53 -14.92
CA GLY A 452 15.62 20.60 -15.60
C GLY A 452 14.44 20.08 -14.77
N ARG A 453 14.71 19.25 -13.74
CA ARG A 453 13.68 18.71 -12.84
C ARG A 453 12.99 19.80 -12.02
N LEU A 454 13.68 20.91 -11.71
CA LEU A 454 13.11 22.05 -10.98
C LEU A 454 11.95 22.68 -11.75
N ILE A 455 12.15 22.91 -13.05
CA ILE A 455 11.16 23.52 -13.94
C ILE A 455 10.06 22.54 -14.26
N ALA A 456 10.41 21.32 -14.67
CA ALA A 456 9.43 20.30 -15.06
C ALA A 456 8.41 20.06 -13.93
N THR A 457 8.89 19.83 -12.70
CA THR A 457 8.03 19.55 -11.54
C THR A 457 7.13 20.73 -11.20
N ALA A 458 7.65 21.96 -11.21
CA ALA A 458 6.86 23.15 -10.90
C ALA A 458 5.81 23.45 -11.98
N VAL A 459 6.15 23.26 -13.25
CA VAL A 459 5.23 23.45 -14.38
C VAL A 459 4.12 22.40 -14.35
N GLU A 460 4.42 21.14 -14.04
CA GLU A 460 3.43 20.07 -13.86
C GLU A 460 2.47 20.32 -12.69
N CYS A 461 2.80 21.22 -11.76
CA CYS A 461 1.88 21.66 -10.70
C CYS A 461 0.87 22.71 -11.20
N CYS A 462 1.15 23.38 -12.32
CA CYS A 462 0.36 24.48 -12.88
C CYS A 462 -0.72 23.94 -13.85
N VAL A 463 -1.70 23.21 -13.31
CA VAL A 463 -2.77 22.56 -14.10
C VAL A 463 -4.10 23.32 -14.09
N ASP A 464 -4.31 24.18 -13.10
CA ASP A 464 -5.58 24.87 -12.91
C ASP A 464 -5.81 25.99 -13.94
N ASP A 465 -7.08 26.29 -14.22
CA ASP A 465 -7.51 27.32 -15.18
C ASP A 465 -6.96 28.71 -14.86
N GLY A 466 -6.57 28.97 -13.61
CA GLY A 466 -5.98 30.24 -13.19
C GLY A 466 -4.61 30.51 -13.84
N PHE A 467 -3.76 29.49 -13.96
CA PHE A 467 -2.42 29.60 -14.56
C PHE A 467 -1.97 28.25 -15.15
N PRO A 468 -2.51 27.83 -16.31
CA PRO A 468 -2.36 26.47 -16.84
C PRO A 468 -1.02 26.24 -17.59
N LEU A 469 0.11 26.57 -16.96
CA LEU A 469 1.44 26.49 -17.58
C LEU A 469 1.80 25.06 -18.03
N ALA A 470 1.28 24.02 -17.36
CA ALA A 470 1.48 22.63 -17.75
C ALA A 470 1.06 22.35 -19.21
N THR A 471 0.03 23.05 -19.68
CA THR A 471 -0.49 22.89 -21.05
C THR A 471 0.46 23.40 -22.13
N ALA A 472 1.46 24.19 -21.75
CA ALA A 472 2.45 24.79 -22.65
C ALA A 472 3.75 23.98 -22.73
N LEU A 473 3.93 22.89 -21.97
CA LEU A 473 5.13 22.04 -22.04
C LEU A 473 5.41 21.51 -23.46
N ARG A 474 4.37 21.41 -24.29
CA ARG A 474 4.46 21.11 -25.71
C ARG A 474 3.77 22.22 -26.49
N PRO A 475 4.22 22.53 -27.72
CA PRO A 475 3.52 23.46 -28.60
C PRO A 475 2.05 23.05 -28.74
N ARG A 476 1.15 23.98 -28.42
CA ARG A 476 -0.29 23.75 -28.47
C ARG A 476 -0.99 24.95 -29.07
N ALA A 477 -2.02 24.71 -29.88
CA ALA A 477 -2.93 25.74 -30.35
C ALA A 477 -3.89 26.17 -29.22
N THR A 478 -4.06 27.48 -29.06
CA THR A 478 -5.03 28.12 -28.17
C THR A 478 -5.82 29.16 -28.94
N GLU A 479 -7.03 29.47 -28.50
CA GLU A 479 -7.86 30.49 -29.11
C GLU A 479 -8.01 31.69 -28.18
N VAL A 480 -7.85 32.89 -28.72
CA VAL A 480 -8.13 34.14 -28.01
C VAL A 480 -9.23 34.92 -28.70
N THR A 481 -9.98 35.71 -27.94
CA THR A 481 -10.96 36.63 -28.51
C THR A 481 -10.30 37.97 -28.80
N TRP A 482 -10.20 38.33 -30.09
CA TRP A 482 -9.67 39.62 -30.53
C TRP A 482 -10.68 40.30 -31.44
N ARG A 483 -11.05 41.55 -31.10
CA ARG A 483 -12.03 42.37 -31.84
C ARG A 483 -13.28 41.57 -32.25
N GLN A 484 -13.91 40.94 -31.25
CA GLN A 484 -15.14 40.13 -31.41
C GLN A 484 -14.99 38.89 -32.31
N THR A 485 -13.77 38.42 -32.54
CA THR A 485 -13.51 37.20 -33.31
C THR A 485 -12.58 36.25 -32.58
N LEU A 486 -12.72 34.94 -32.84
CA LEU A 486 -11.81 33.93 -32.31
C LEU A 486 -10.56 33.87 -33.21
N ARG A 487 -9.38 33.83 -32.57
CA ARG A 487 -8.09 33.82 -33.24
C ARG A 487 -7.22 32.69 -32.69
N PRO A 488 -6.80 31.73 -33.53
CA PRO A 488 -5.89 30.68 -33.12
C PRO A 488 -4.45 31.20 -33.02
N ALA A 489 -3.73 30.75 -31.99
CA ALA A 489 -2.34 31.08 -31.72
C ALA A 489 -1.62 29.86 -31.12
N PHE A 490 -0.32 29.77 -31.34
CA PHE A 490 0.52 28.78 -30.68
C PHE A 490 1.05 29.28 -29.33
N LEU A 491 1.16 28.36 -28.39
CA LEU A 491 1.75 28.56 -27.08
C LEU A 491 2.79 27.47 -26.81
N ALA A 492 3.98 27.83 -26.36
CA ALA A 492 4.98 26.85 -25.90
C ALA A 492 5.93 27.41 -24.83
N LEU A 493 6.20 26.62 -23.79
CA LEU A 493 7.25 26.85 -22.80
C LEU A 493 8.60 26.37 -23.35
N ARG A 494 9.59 27.27 -23.42
CA ARG A 494 10.91 27.01 -24.00
C ARG A 494 11.99 27.81 -23.28
N ASP A 495 13.19 27.24 -23.21
CA ASP A 495 14.39 28.03 -22.96
C ASP A 495 14.72 28.85 -24.21
N LEU A 496 14.49 30.16 -24.14
CA LEU A 496 14.61 31.03 -25.32
C LEU A 496 16.05 31.17 -25.82
N ARG A 497 17.05 30.81 -25.02
CA ARG A 497 18.46 30.79 -25.45
C ARG A 497 18.74 29.71 -26.50
N THR A 498 17.85 28.73 -26.61
CA THR A 498 17.96 27.65 -27.61
C THR A 498 17.39 28.03 -28.97
N LEU A 499 16.64 29.13 -29.06
CA LEU A 499 16.03 29.58 -30.31
C LEU A 499 17.03 30.36 -31.14
N SER A 500 17.25 29.92 -32.39
CA SER A 500 18.11 30.63 -33.34
C SER A 500 17.31 31.59 -34.23
N ALA A 501 18.00 32.54 -34.86
CA ALA A 501 17.39 33.42 -35.86
C ALA A 501 16.77 32.65 -37.04
N ASP A 502 17.42 31.57 -37.49
CA ASP A 502 16.90 30.69 -38.54
C ASP A 502 15.61 29.99 -38.11
N GLU A 503 15.54 29.50 -36.86
CA GLU A 503 14.33 28.89 -36.31
C GLU A 503 13.18 29.89 -36.25
N LEU A 504 13.42 31.10 -35.74
CA LEU A 504 12.39 32.14 -35.69
C LEU A 504 11.96 32.57 -37.10
N THR A 505 12.88 32.67 -38.05
CA THR A 505 12.57 32.99 -39.45
C THR A 505 11.68 31.91 -40.08
N ASN A 506 12.00 30.64 -39.85
CA ASN A 506 11.17 29.53 -40.31
C ASN A 506 9.78 29.54 -39.67
N GLN A 507 9.67 29.89 -38.38
CA GLN A 507 8.38 30.01 -37.70
C GLN A 507 7.55 31.17 -38.22
N ALA A 508 8.16 32.34 -38.45
CA ALA A 508 7.49 33.47 -39.09
C ALA A 508 6.98 33.10 -40.50
N ALA A 509 7.80 32.42 -41.30
CA ALA A 509 7.40 31.95 -42.64
C ALA A 509 6.27 30.91 -42.59
N MET A 510 6.28 30.03 -41.59
CA MET A 510 5.20 29.06 -41.36
C MET A 510 3.88 29.77 -41.03
N LEU A 511 3.89 30.74 -40.10
CA LEU A 511 2.71 31.52 -39.72
C LEU A 511 2.20 32.38 -40.87
N ALA A 512 3.11 32.88 -41.72
CA ALA A 512 2.77 33.63 -42.93
C ALA A 512 2.11 32.77 -44.01
N SER A 513 2.37 31.46 -44.00
CA SER A 513 1.82 30.53 -44.97
C SER A 513 0.29 30.48 -44.89
N PRO A 514 -0.43 30.54 -46.03
CA PRO A 514 -1.87 30.33 -46.06
C PRO A 514 -2.32 28.95 -45.56
N GLU A 515 -1.40 27.98 -45.47
CA GLU A 515 -1.69 26.64 -44.97
C GLU A 515 -1.72 26.54 -43.43
N SER A 516 -1.24 27.57 -42.71
CA SER A 516 -1.30 27.63 -41.25
C SER A 516 -2.50 28.46 -40.80
N ASP A 517 -3.31 27.93 -39.88
CA ASP A 517 -4.47 28.66 -39.35
C ASP A 517 -4.03 29.69 -38.29
N GLU A 518 -3.01 29.37 -37.49
CA GLU A 518 -2.46 30.21 -36.45
C GLU A 518 -1.77 31.46 -37.01
N ALA A 519 -1.95 32.59 -36.32
CA ALA A 519 -1.35 33.86 -36.74
C ALA A 519 -0.22 34.33 -35.82
N VAL A 520 -0.15 33.81 -34.59
CA VAL A 520 0.78 34.27 -33.55
C VAL A 520 1.39 33.07 -32.84
N PHE A 521 2.67 33.16 -32.49
CA PHE A 521 3.35 32.24 -31.61
C PHE A 521 3.78 32.97 -30.33
N LEU A 522 3.21 32.55 -29.20
CA LEU A 522 3.56 33.04 -27.88
C LEU A 522 4.50 32.05 -27.18
N TYR A 523 5.77 32.39 -27.11
CA TYR A 523 6.76 31.68 -26.32
C TYR A 523 6.66 32.07 -24.85
N LEU A 524 6.63 31.08 -23.97
CA LEU A 524 6.77 31.29 -22.53
C LEU A 524 8.23 30.96 -22.19
N GLY A 525 8.94 31.90 -21.59
CA GLY A 525 10.33 31.67 -21.17
C GLY A 525 10.40 30.97 -19.83
N GLU A 526 11.42 30.14 -19.61
CA GLU A 526 11.58 29.45 -18.34
C GLU A 526 11.94 30.44 -17.19
N PRO A 527 11.54 30.17 -15.94
CA PRO A 527 11.86 31.02 -14.78
C PRO A 527 13.32 30.90 -14.29
N ARG A 528 14.27 30.91 -15.23
CA ARG A 528 15.73 30.87 -14.97
C ARG A 528 16.47 31.69 -16.01
N ALA A 529 17.64 32.23 -15.67
CA ALA A 529 18.48 32.98 -16.61
C ALA A 529 17.67 33.97 -17.48
N VAL A 530 16.72 34.69 -16.84
CA VAL A 530 15.67 35.47 -17.52
C VAL A 530 16.29 36.54 -18.40
N GLU A 531 17.32 37.22 -17.91
CA GLU A 531 18.04 38.26 -18.64
C GLU A 531 18.75 37.70 -19.88
N ALA A 532 19.44 36.56 -19.74
CA ALA A 532 20.10 35.91 -20.86
C ALA A 532 19.10 35.38 -21.91
N GLN A 533 17.93 34.90 -21.48
CA GLN A 533 16.84 34.53 -22.39
C GLN A 533 16.28 35.75 -23.13
N ALA A 534 16.10 36.88 -22.44
CA ALA A 534 15.63 38.11 -23.04
C ALA A 534 16.57 38.62 -24.14
N GLU A 535 17.87 38.68 -23.85
CA GLU A 535 18.90 39.12 -24.80
C GLU A 535 18.97 38.19 -26.02
N ALA A 536 18.99 36.87 -25.79
CA ALA A 536 19.07 35.89 -26.87
C ALA A 536 17.85 35.96 -27.81
N PHE A 537 16.64 36.01 -27.25
CA PHE A 537 15.40 36.09 -28.04
C PHE A 537 15.32 37.41 -28.81
N ALA A 538 15.64 38.55 -28.17
CA ALA A 538 15.61 39.84 -28.83
C ALA A 538 16.62 39.93 -29.98
N GLY A 539 17.83 39.38 -29.79
CA GLY A 539 18.85 39.30 -30.83
C GLY A 539 18.40 38.44 -32.02
N ALA A 540 17.91 37.23 -31.76
CA ALA A 540 17.41 36.33 -32.81
C ALA A 540 16.19 36.92 -33.54
N LEU A 541 15.27 37.56 -32.83
CA LEU A 541 14.09 38.18 -33.42
C LEU A 541 14.46 39.40 -34.28
N ALA A 542 15.55 40.10 -33.97
CA ALA A 542 16.05 41.23 -34.76
C ALA A 542 16.49 40.82 -36.18
N GLU A 543 16.93 39.58 -36.35
CA GLU A 543 17.43 39.03 -37.63
C GLU A 543 16.33 38.49 -38.55
N VAL A 544 15.09 38.35 -38.06
CA VAL A 544 13.95 37.91 -38.89
C VAL A 544 13.65 38.95 -39.96
N GLY A 545 13.74 38.55 -41.22
CA GLY A 545 13.65 39.44 -42.38
C GLY A 545 12.23 39.88 -42.79
N ASP A 546 11.20 39.09 -42.49
CA ASP A 546 9.81 39.49 -42.74
C ASP A 546 9.32 40.42 -41.62
N GLU A 547 9.37 41.73 -41.86
CA GLU A 547 9.05 42.73 -40.83
C GLU A 547 7.62 42.59 -40.28
N ARG A 548 6.64 42.23 -41.12
CA ARG A 548 5.25 42.09 -40.68
C ARG A 548 5.11 40.84 -39.81
N TRP A 549 5.61 39.69 -40.28
CA TRP A 549 5.46 38.42 -39.57
C TRP A 549 6.44 38.25 -38.41
N ALA A 550 7.48 39.08 -38.29
CA ALA A 550 8.27 39.18 -37.06
C ALA A 550 7.42 39.63 -35.86
N HIS A 551 6.36 40.41 -36.06
CA HIS A 551 5.42 40.77 -34.99
C HIS A 551 4.55 39.59 -34.50
N ALA A 552 4.48 38.49 -35.25
CA ALA A 552 3.77 37.29 -34.85
C ALA A 552 4.51 36.49 -33.76
N LEU A 553 5.80 36.76 -33.54
CA LEU A 553 6.62 36.04 -32.58
C LEU A 553 6.75 36.87 -31.31
N VAL A 554 6.14 36.40 -30.23
CA VAL A 554 6.08 37.10 -28.95
C VAL A 554 6.65 36.20 -27.86
N ALA A 555 7.47 36.75 -26.96
CA ALA A 555 7.94 36.05 -25.78
C ALA A 555 7.39 36.68 -24.50
N TRP A 556 6.83 35.86 -23.62
CA TRP A 556 6.45 36.22 -22.26
C TRP A 556 7.43 35.56 -21.29
N LEU A 557 8.32 36.37 -20.72
CA LEU A 557 9.33 35.96 -19.76
C LEU A 557 8.84 36.26 -18.33
N PRO A 558 8.97 35.32 -17.38
CA PRO A 558 8.74 35.61 -15.97
C PRO A 558 9.83 36.53 -15.41
N ARG A 559 9.59 37.16 -14.26
CA ARG A 559 10.68 37.82 -13.52
C ARG A 559 11.62 36.79 -12.90
N ALA A 560 12.85 37.20 -12.63
CA ALA A 560 13.77 36.40 -11.84
C ALA A 560 13.19 36.13 -10.43
N PRO A 561 13.26 34.88 -9.93
CA PRO A 561 12.83 34.57 -8.57
C PRO A 561 13.79 35.20 -7.56
N ALA A 562 13.25 35.71 -6.46
CA ALA A 562 14.07 36.17 -5.34
C ALA A 562 14.79 34.97 -4.67
N PRO A 563 15.92 35.19 -3.97
CA PRO A 563 16.67 34.10 -3.34
C PRO A 563 15.85 33.27 -2.33
N GLU A 564 14.85 33.87 -1.68
CA GLU A 564 13.93 33.17 -0.78
C GLU A 564 12.90 32.32 -1.54
N GLU A 565 12.33 32.88 -2.61
CA GLU A 565 11.41 32.16 -3.50
C GLU A 565 12.10 30.97 -4.17
N LEU A 566 13.36 31.13 -4.57
CA LEU A 566 14.15 30.05 -5.16
C LEU A 566 14.42 28.93 -4.14
N ARG A 567 14.72 29.27 -2.87
CA ARG A 567 14.90 28.26 -1.82
C ARG A 567 13.61 27.48 -1.57
N ALA A 568 12.49 28.20 -1.40
CA ALA A 568 11.18 27.58 -1.18
C ALA A 568 10.74 26.71 -2.37
N TRP A 569 11.02 27.16 -3.60
CA TRP A 569 10.78 26.38 -4.81
C TRP A 569 11.61 25.09 -4.82
N THR A 570 12.92 25.17 -4.56
CA THR A 570 13.81 24.00 -4.53
C THR A 570 13.38 22.98 -3.47
N GLU A 571 13.07 23.43 -2.25
CA GLU A 571 12.58 22.57 -1.16
C GLU A 571 11.26 21.87 -1.53
N ALA A 572 10.30 22.63 -2.08
CA ALA A 572 9.02 22.09 -2.49
C ALA A 572 9.13 21.05 -3.63
N VAL A 573 9.99 21.31 -4.62
CA VAL A 573 10.28 20.35 -5.69
C VAL A 573 10.98 19.11 -5.13
N ALA A 574 11.93 19.27 -4.20
CA ALA A 574 12.60 18.13 -3.59
C ALA A 574 11.59 17.20 -2.89
N LEU A 575 10.63 17.76 -2.17
CA LEU A 575 9.57 16.98 -1.51
C LEU A 575 8.65 16.28 -2.52
N GLU A 576 8.29 16.93 -3.63
CA GLU A 576 7.50 16.29 -4.69
C GLU A 576 8.26 15.16 -5.40
N LEU A 577 9.56 15.34 -5.63
CA LEU A 577 10.40 14.30 -6.22
C LEU A 577 10.60 13.10 -5.28
N VAL A 578 10.81 13.35 -3.98
CA VAL A 578 10.83 12.30 -2.95
C VAL A 578 9.50 11.57 -2.90
N ARG A 579 8.38 12.29 -3.03
CA ARG A 579 7.06 11.67 -3.10
C ARG A 579 7.03 10.71 -4.28
N THR A 580 7.39 11.14 -5.49
CA THR A 580 7.40 10.31 -6.72
C THR A 580 8.54 9.29 -6.83
N ASP A 581 9.34 9.11 -5.78
CA ASP A 581 10.45 8.16 -5.78
C ASP A 581 9.93 6.73 -5.98
N PRO A 582 10.34 6.03 -7.06
CA PRO A 582 9.85 4.68 -7.37
C PRO A 582 10.30 3.63 -6.35
N THR A 583 11.27 3.94 -5.50
CA THR A 583 11.69 3.05 -4.39
C THR A 583 10.69 3.04 -3.23
N LEU A 584 9.77 4.00 -3.19
CA LEU A 584 8.71 4.07 -2.18
C LEU A 584 7.45 3.36 -2.69
N ALA A 585 7.07 2.27 -2.02
CA ALA A 585 5.79 1.63 -2.26
C ALA A 585 4.61 2.59 -1.96
N PRO A 586 3.44 2.45 -2.63
CA PRO A 586 2.29 3.33 -2.40
C PRO A 586 1.80 3.38 -0.95
N ASP A 587 1.98 2.30 -0.19
CA ASP A 587 1.61 2.17 1.22
C ASP A 587 2.73 2.59 2.19
N HIS A 588 3.88 3.07 1.67
CA HIS A 588 5.00 3.47 2.51
C HIS A 588 4.63 4.70 3.37
N PRO A 589 4.88 4.72 4.69
CA PRO A 589 4.48 5.82 5.58
C PRO A 589 4.94 7.23 5.13
N VAL A 590 6.17 7.36 4.65
CA VAL A 590 6.71 8.60 4.02
C VAL A 590 5.88 9.04 2.81
N ARG A 591 5.49 8.09 1.95
CA ARG A 591 4.72 8.37 0.74
C ARG A 591 3.30 8.83 1.09
N LEU A 592 2.63 8.13 2.00
CA LEU A 592 1.31 8.50 2.51
C LEU A 592 1.32 9.92 3.10
N ARG A 593 2.30 10.22 3.96
CA ARG A 593 2.44 11.55 4.56
C ARG A 593 2.71 12.65 3.53
N LEU A 594 3.54 12.38 2.53
CA LEU A 594 3.82 13.34 1.45
C LEU A 594 2.61 13.52 0.51
N ASP A 595 1.81 12.47 0.28
CA ASP A 595 0.59 12.55 -0.51
C ASP A 595 -0.48 13.40 0.18
N GLU A 596 -0.61 13.33 1.51
CA GLU A 596 -1.52 14.20 2.28
C GLU A 596 -1.18 15.70 2.11
N GLU A 597 0.11 16.05 2.09
CA GLU A 597 0.55 17.45 1.99
C GLU A 597 0.73 17.95 0.55
N SER A 598 0.75 17.04 -0.43
CA SER A 598 1.01 17.36 -1.84
C SER A 598 0.03 18.40 -2.42
N PRO A 599 -1.30 18.35 -2.17
CA PRO A 599 -2.21 19.34 -2.73
C PRO A 599 -1.86 20.79 -2.37
N ALA A 600 -1.54 21.03 -1.09
CA ALA A 600 -1.15 22.36 -0.61
C ALA A 600 0.19 22.81 -1.21
N ARG A 601 1.16 21.89 -1.32
CA ARG A 601 2.48 22.16 -1.89
C ARG A 601 2.41 22.47 -3.37
N ARG A 602 1.61 21.71 -4.13
CA ARG A 602 1.37 21.93 -5.56
C ARG A 602 0.67 23.27 -5.81
N ALA A 603 -0.31 23.63 -4.99
CA ALA A 603 -0.97 24.94 -5.04
C ALA A 603 0.02 26.09 -4.78
N MET A 604 0.89 25.95 -3.78
CA MET A 604 1.94 26.94 -3.49
C MET A 604 2.90 27.12 -4.68
N LEU A 605 3.33 26.03 -5.32
CA LEU A 605 4.18 26.09 -6.51
C LEU A 605 3.48 26.78 -7.69
N ALA A 606 2.20 26.46 -7.93
CA ALA A 606 1.40 27.10 -8.97
C ALA A 606 1.22 28.61 -8.72
N GLU A 607 0.94 29.00 -7.47
CA GLU A 607 0.84 30.41 -7.09
C GLU A 607 2.17 31.15 -7.30
N LEU A 608 3.29 30.54 -6.89
CA LEU A 608 4.61 31.11 -7.12
C LEU A 608 4.87 31.35 -8.62
N MET A 609 4.60 30.37 -9.48
CA MET A 609 4.74 30.53 -10.92
C MET A 609 3.84 31.66 -11.45
N GLY A 610 2.57 31.70 -11.04
CA GLY A 610 1.66 32.79 -11.41
C GLY A 610 2.20 34.17 -11.04
N ARG A 611 2.78 34.34 -9.84
CA ARG A 611 3.42 35.60 -9.42
C ARG A 611 4.67 35.95 -10.22
N LEU A 612 5.49 34.97 -10.56
CA LEU A 612 6.70 35.19 -11.38
C LEU A 612 6.33 35.66 -12.79
N TYR A 613 5.36 35.02 -13.43
CA TYR A 613 4.91 35.41 -14.78
C TYR A 613 4.10 36.70 -14.79
N GLY A 614 3.28 36.96 -13.78
CA GLY A 614 2.53 38.22 -13.65
C GLY A 614 3.44 39.44 -13.44
N GLY A 615 4.58 39.26 -12.76
CA GLY A 615 5.62 40.28 -12.63
C GLY A 615 6.64 40.30 -13.77
N GLY A 616 6.38 39.55 -14.84
CA GLY A 616 7.31 39.34 -15.95
C GLY A 616 7.32 40.45 -17.00
N THR A 617 8.08 40.20 -18.07
CA THR A 617 8.24 41.10 -19.21
C THR A 617 7.83 40.40 -20.50
N VAL A 618 7.25 41.16 -21.43
CA VAL A 618 6.92 40.71 -22.77
C VAL A 618 7.86 41.34 -23.76
N LEU A 619 8.42 40.51 -24.63
CA LEU A 619 9.29 40.90 -25.72
C LEU A 619 8.60 40.61 -27.05
N ALA A 620 8.56 41.62 -27.91
CA ALA A 620 8.12 41.51 -29.29
C ALA A 620 9.03 42.40 -30.15
N ARG A 621 8.88 42.31 -31.47
CA ARG A 621 9.67 43.11 -32.41
C ARG A 621 9.54 44.61 -32.07
N GLY A 622 10.65 45.23 -31.67
CA GLY A 622 10.73 46.65 -31.30
C GLY A 622 9.98 47.06 -30.03
N ARG A 623 9.50 46.11 -29.21
CA ARG A 623 8.66 46.38 -28.04
C ARG A 623 9.09 45.52 -26.85
N SER A 624 9.25 46.15 -25.70
CA SER A 624 9.49 45.49 -24.41
C SER A 624 8.65 46.16 -23.34
N GLU A 625 7.77 45.40 -22.68
CA GLU A 625 6.81 45.94 -21.72
C GLU A 625 6.58 44.98 -20.54
N GLN A 626 6.19 45.54 -19.39
CA GLN A 626 5.77 44.74 -18.25
C GLN A 626 4.41 44.09 -18.54
N VAL A 627 4.26 42.83 -18.13
CA VAL A 627 3.06 42.03 -18.39
C VAL A 627 1.82 42.71 -17.80
N GLY A 628 1.91 43.25 -16.58
CA GLY A 628 0.81 43.86 -15.85
C GLY A 628 -0.11 42.85 -15.17
N SER A 629 -1.17 43.32 -14.50
CA SER A 629 -2.14 42.45 -13.82
C SER A 629 -3.16 41.84 -14.79
N GLY A 630 -3.73 40.71 -14.38
CA GLY A 630 -4.79 39.99 -15.09
C GLY A 630 -4.73 38.48 -14.85
N THR A 631 -5.79 37.78 -15.20
CA THR A 631 -5.79 36.32 -15.30
C THR A 631 -4.94 35.85 -16.48
N TRP A 632 -4.54 34.58 -16.51
CA TRP A 632 -3.81 33.99 -17.64
C TRP A 632 -4.45 34.30 -19.00
N GLY A 633 -5.77 34.07 -19.12
CA GLY A 633 -6.50 34.28 -20.36
C GLY A 633 -6.54 35.75 -20.79
N GLU A 634 -6.71 36.68 -19.84
CA GLU A 634 -6.69 38.13 -20.11
C GLU A 634 -5.32 38.59 -20.60
N VAL A 635 -4.25 38.14 -19.93
CA VAL A 635 -2.88 38.46 -20.31
C VAL A 635 -2.59 37.90 -21.69
N ALA A 636 -2.77 36.59 -21.92
CA ALA A 636 -2.52 35.97 -23.21
C ALA A 636 -3.31 36.64 -24.35
N THR A 637 -4.59 36.98 -24.11
CA THR A 637 -5.42 37.70 -25.08
C THR A 637 -4.87 39.10 -25.39
N ARG A 638 -4.40 39.84 -24.38
CA ARG A 638 -3.78 41.15 -24.57
C ARG A 638 -2.48 41.04 -25.38
N LEU A 639 -1.63 40.06 -25.07
CA LEU A 639 -0.33 39.89 -25.74
C LEU A 639 -0.51 39.47 -27.20
N ILE A 640 -1.37 38.47 -27.44
CA ILE A 640 -1.68 38.00 -28.79
C ILE A 640 -2.43 39.09 -29.56
N GLY A 641 -3.39 39.79 -28.94
CA GLY A 641 -4.11 40.89 -29.55
C GLY A 641 -3.22 42.03 -30.03
N ALA A 642 -2.20 42.40 -29.24
CA ALA A 642 -1.21 43.39 -29.63
C ALA A 642 -0.38 42.97 -30.86
N ALA A 643 -0.04 41.68 -30.98
CA ALA A 643 0.61 41.15 -32.18
C ALA A 643 -0.35 41.17 -33.38
N LEU A 644 -1.61 40.77 -33.18
CA LEU A 644 -2.64 40.78 -34.22
C LEU A 644 -2.92 42.20 -34.75
N ASP A 645 -2.87 43.23 -33.90
CA ASP A 645 -3.03 44.62 -34.34
C ASP A 645 -1.92 45.07 -35.31
N GLN A 646 -0.70 44.54 -35.16
CA GLN A 646 0.41 44.80 -36.09
C GLN A 646 0.31 43.93 -37.35
N LEU A 647 -0.12 42.68 -37.20
CA LEU A 647 -0.30 41.77 -38.33
C LEU A 647 -1.46 42.21 -39.21
N PHE A 648 -2.56 42.69 -38.65
CA PHE A 648 -3.81 42.94 -39.35
C PHE A 648 -4.31 44.37 -39.10
N PRO A 649 -3.57 45.39 -39.56
CA PRO A 649 -3.86 46.79 -39.24
C PRO A 649 -5.23 47.23 -39.75
N ASP A 650 -5.67 46.71 -40.89
CA ASP A 650 -6.95 47.07 -41.52
C ASP A 650 -8.16 46.34 -40.92
N PHE A 651 -7.95 45.34 -40.04
CA PHE A 651 -9.08 44.61 -39.47
C PHE A 651 -9.99 45.51 -38.61
N ALA A 652 -9.48 46.61 -38.07
CA ALA A 652 -10.24 47.51 -37.19
C ALA A 652 -11.49 48.06 -37.87
N THR A 653 -11.37 48.36 -39.16
CA THR A 653 -12.42 48.97 -39.97
C THR A 653 -13.50 47.97 -40.34
N VAL A 654 -13.17 46.67 -40.32
CA VAL A 654 -14.04 45.57 -40.74
C VAL A 654 -14.39 44.59 -39.62
N ALA A 655 -14.01 44.92 -38.39
CA ALA A 655 -14.27 44.09 -37.23
C ALA A 655 -15.78 44.05 -36.94
N PRO A 656 -16.34 42.87 -36.61
CA PRO A 656 -17.75 42.78 -36.28
C PRO A 656 -18.04 43.49 -34.95
N ARG A 657 -19.24 44.07 -34.82
CA ARG A 657 -19.66 44.79 -33.60
C ARG A 657 -20.06 43.85 -32.47
N ARG A 658 -20.42 42.60 -32.82
CA ARG A 658 -20.74 41.51 -31.89
C ARG A 658 -19.88 40.29 -32.19
N ARG A 659 -19.74 39.37 -31.22
CA ARG A 659 -18.96 38.15 -31.41
C ARG A 659 -19.52 37.28 -32.54
N LEU A 660 -18.76 37.12 -33.61
CA LEU A 660 -19.08 36.23 -34.73
C LEU A 660 -18.36 34.89 -34.53
N ALA A 661 -18.97 33.99 -33.75
CA ALA A 661 -18.37 32.70 -33.41
C ALA A 661 -18.93 31.51 -34.21
N LEU A 662 -20.11 31.64 -34.84
CA LEU A 662 -20.84 30.54 -35.46
C LEU A 662 -21.04 30.77 -36.95
N ARG A 663 -20.77 29.74 -37.76
CA ARG A 663 -21.02 29.73 -39.22
C ARG A 663 -22.51 29.89 -39.54
N GLU A 664 -23.38 29.40 -38.67
CA GLU A 664 -24.85 29.50 -38.82
C GLU A 664 -25.33 30.95 -38.98
N THR A 665 -24.73 31.89 -38.25
CA THR A 665 -25.06 33.32 -38.38
C THR A 665 -24.68 33.87 -39.76
N GLY A 666 -23.55 33.41 -40.31
CA GLY A 666 -23.12 33.76 -41.66
C GLY A 666 -24.06 33.18 -42.72
N ASP A 667 -24.41 31.90 -42.59
CA ASP A 667 -25.35 31.23 -43.49
C ASP A 667 -26.75 31.88 -43.48
N GLN A 668 -27.23 32.28 -42.29
CA GLN A 668 -28.48 33.00 -42.15
C GLN A 668 -28.44 34.36 -42.84
N LEU A 669 -27.37 35.15 -42.65
CA LEU A 669 -27.20 36.41 -43.37
C LEU A 669 -27.12 36.21 -44.89
N VAL A 670 -26.52 35.11 -45.36
CA VAL A 670 -26.52 34.78 -46.78
C VAL A 670 -27.94 34.51 -47.29
N ALA A 671 -28.73 33.72 -46.56
CA ALA A 671 -30.10 33.36 -46.95
C ALA A 671 -31.08 34.54 -46.88
N ASP A 672 -31.04 35.29 -45.78
CA ASP A 672 -32.09 36.24 -45.40
C ASP A 672 -31.77 37.67 -45.84
N PHE A 673 -30.50 37.99 -46.16
CA PHE A 673 -30.10 39.32 -46.62
C PHE A 673 -29.38 39.30 -47.98
N VAL A 674 -28.32 38.51 -48.14
CA VAL A 674 -27.50 38.54 -49.36
C VAL A 674 -28.27 38.04 -50.58
N VAL A 675 -28.95 36.89 -50.49
CA VAL A 675 -29.73 36.34 -51.61
C VAL A 675 -30.87 37.30 -52.04
N PRO A 676 -31.71 37.82 -51.12
CA PRO A 676 -32.73 38.84 -51.44
C PRO A 676 -32.13 40.12 -52.05
N GLY A 677 -30.99 40.59 -51.54
CA GLY A 677 -30.29 41.77 -52.03
C GLY A 677 -30.85 43.12 -51.55
N GLU A 678 -32.12 43.16 -51.13
CA GLU A 678 -32.74 44.31 -50.46
C GLU A 678 -33.79 43.81 -49.46
N VAL A 679 -33.74 44.31 -48.23
CA VAL A 679 -34.67 43.94 -47.16
C VAL A 679 -35.11 45.18 -46.38
N ALA A 680 -36.38 45.19 -45.98
CA ALA A 680 -36.96 46.21 -45.12
C ALA A 680 -37.35 45.56 -43.79
N GLU A 681 -36.63 45.89 -42.73
CA GLU A 681 -36.75 45.32 -41.41
C GLU A 681 -37.02 46.42 -40.37
N SER A 682 -37.76 46.08 -39.31
CA SER A 682 -37.95 47.03 -38.21
C SER A 682 -36.62 47.21 -37.46
N PRO A 683 -36.22 48.45 -37.10
CA PRO A 683 -35.03 48.68 -36.29
C PRO A 683 -35.03 47.82 -35.02
N GLY A 684 -33.94 47.10 -34.76
CA GLY A 684 -33.82 46.17 -33.64
C GLY A 684 -34.40 44.76 -33.89
N SER A 685 -34.89 44.44 -35.08
CA SER A 685 -35.21 43.05 -35.43
C SER A 685 -33.94 42.18 -35.41
N PRO A 686 -34.05 40.86 -35.18
CA PRO A 686 -32.89 39.97 -35.18
C PRO A 686 -32.05 40.04 -36.45
N LEU A 687 -32.70 40.17 -37.63
CA LEU A 687 -32.01 40.29 -38.91
C LEU A 687 -31.35 41.66 -39.10
N ALA A 688 -32.04 42.75 -38.76
CA ALA A 688 -31.47 44.10 -38.77
C ALA A 688 -30.19 44.19 -37.91
N ALA A 689 -30.24 43.64 -36.68
CA ALA A 689 -29.08 43.57 -35.80
C ALA A 689 -27.93 42.74 -36.39
N GLN A 690 -28.21 41.59 -37.02
CA GLN A 690 -27.18 40.80 -37.68
C GLN A 690 -26.54 41.54 -38.87
N ILE A 691 -27.33 42.28 -39.66
CA ILE A 691 -26.83 43.08 -40.79
C ILE A 691 -25.89 44.18 -40.27
N GLU A 692 -26.32 44.93 -39.25
CA GLU A 692 -25.54 46.02 -38.64
C GLU A 692 -24.28 45.53 -37.92
N ASP A 693 -24.34 44.36 -37.28
CA ASP A 693 -23.23 43.81 -36.50
C ASP A 693 -22.16 43.14 -37.37
N PHE A 694 -22.52 42.56 -38.52
CA PHE A 694 -21.65 41.68 -39.30
C PHE A 694 -21.48 42.08 -40.78
N ALA A 695 -22.53 42.49 -41.47
CA ALA A 695 -22.47 42.82 -42.91
C ALA A 695 -22.03 44.28 -43.15
N GLN A 696 -22.55 45.22 -42.34
CA GLN A 696 -22.22 46.64 -42.44
C GLN A 696 -20.73 46.93 -42.19
N PRO A 697 -20.05 46.35 -41.18
CA PRO A 697 -18.61 46.56 -40.99
C PRO A 697 -17.76 46.07 -42.17
N LEU A 698 -18.20 45.04 -42.90
CA LEU A 698 -17.51 44.57 -44.11
C LEU A 698 -17.73 45.48 -45.34
N GLY A 699 -18.51 46.55 -45.20
CA GLY A 699 -18.87 47.44 -46.29
C GLY A 699 -19.85 46.80 -47.28
N LEU A 700 -20.68 45.86 -46.82
CA LEU A 700 -21.60 45.09 -47.68
C LEU A 700 -23.03 45.68 -47.75
N VAL A 701 -23.27 46.84 -47.13
CA VAL A 701 -24.61 47.40 -46.93
C VAL A 701 -24.64 48.87 -47.36
N SER A 702 -25.71 49.26 -48.03
CA SER A 702 -26.10 50.63 -48.32
C SER A 702 -27.53 50.86 -47.80
N GLY A 703 -27.78 52.04 -47.23
CA GLY A 703 -29.05 52.36 -46.56
C GLY A 703 -28.96 52.36 -45.04
N GLU A 704 -29.91 53.05 -44.39
CA GLU A 704 -30.01 53.25 -42.94
C GLU A 704 -31.49 53.13 -42.50
N ASP A 705 -31.75 53.10 -41.20
CA ASP A 705 -33.09 53.12 -40.60
C ASP A 705 -34.04 51.98 -41.03
N GLY A 706 -33.52 50.75 -41.10
CA GLY A 706 -34.32 49.56 -41.39
C GLY A 706 -34.52 49.23 -42.87
N ALA A 707 -34.00 50.05 -43.79
CA ALA A 707 -33.96 49.74 -45.22
C ALA A 707 -32.52 49.39 -45.63
N TYR A 708 -32.22 48.08 -45.76
CA TYR A 708 -30.87 47.60 -46.06
C TYR A 708 -30.79 47.06 -47.49
N ARG A 709 -29.85 47.57 -48.28
CA ARG A 709 -29.54 47.09 -49.64
C ARG A 709 -28.11 46.58 -49.71
N LEU A 710 -27.94 45.38 -50.29
CA LEU A 710 -26.64 44.79 -50.56
C LEU A 710 -25.85 45.66 -51.55
N SER A 711 -24.70 46.14 -51.12
CA SER A 711 -23.76 46.92 -51.93
C SER A 711 -22.33 46.52 -51.61
N ILE A 712 -21.36 46.84 -52.46
CA ILE A 712 -19.94 46.68 -52.11
C ILE A 712 -19.32 48.07 -52.10
N GLY A 713 -19.01 48.57 -50.90
CA GLY A 713 -18.35 49.85 -50.70
C GLY A 713 -16.94 49.89 -51.31
N THR A 714 -16.42 51.09 -51.56
CA THR A 714 -15.06 51.28 -52.10
C THR A 714 -13.98 50.74 -51.18
N ASP A 715 -14.20 50.82 -49.87
CA ASP A 715 -13.24 50.43 -48.84
C ASP A 715 -13.47 48.97 -48.36
N SER A 716 -14.37 48.24 -49.02
CA SER A 716 -14.65 46.84 -48.67
C SER A 716 -13.49 45.93 -49.09
N PRO A 717 -13.10 44.94 -48.26
CA PRO A 717 -12.10 43.94 -48.64
C PRO A 717 -12.50 43.15 -49.90
N ALA A 718 -13.79 43.14 -50.25
CA ALA A 718 -14.28 42.48 -51.46
C ALA A 718 -13.67 43.10 -52.72
N ARG A 719 -13.44 44.43 -52.73
CA ARG A 719 -12.87 45.12 -53.89
C ARG A 719 -11.39 44.79 -54.06
N ALA A 720 -10.65 44.75 -52.96
CA ALA A 720 -9.24 44.33 -52.97
C ALA A 720 -9.06 42.85 -53.35
N LEU A 721 -10.02 41.98 -52.97
CA LEU A 721 -10.07 40.61 -53.46
C LEU A 721 -10.23 40.57 -54.99
N LEU A 722 -11.19 41.32 -55.55
CA LEU A 722 -11.46 41.35 -56.98
C LEU A 722 -10.26 41.82 -57.81
N GLU A 723 -9.51 42.80 -57.31
CA GLU A 723 -8.29 43.31 -57.99
C GLU A 723 -7.14 42.30 -58.03
N ARG A 724 -7.13 41.33 -57.10
CA ARG A 724 -6.03 40.35 -56.94
C ARG A 724 -6.39 38.93 -57.37
N LEU A 725 -7.65 38.66 -57.66
CA LEU A 725 -8.09 37.35 -58.13
C LEU A 725 -7.56 37.07 -59.55
N PRO A 726 -6.92 35.92 -59.78
CA PRO A 726 -6.49 35.53 -61.12
C PRO A 726 -7.71 35.18 -61.99
N ALA A 727 -7.56 35.25 -63.31
CA ALA A 727 -8.61 34.87 -64.27
C ALA A 727 -8.95 33.36 -64.29
N ARG A 728 -8.40 32.56 -63.37
CA ARG A 728 -8.65 31.12 -63.26
C ARG A 728 -9.49 30.85 -62.00
N PRO A 729 -10.34 29.79 -61.99
CA PRO A 729 -11.05 29.37 -60.79
C PRO A 729 -10.12 29.10 -59.62
N LEU A 730 -10.46 29.65 -58.45
CA LEU A 730 -9.85 29.35 -57.16
C LEU A 730 -10.85 28.66 -56.26
N THR A 731 -10.38 27.75 -55.41
CA THR A 731 -11.24 27.16 -54.38
C THR A 731 -11.63 28.22 -53.35
N VAL A 732 -12.84 28.11 -52.80
CA VAL A 732 -13.29 28.97 -51.70
C VAL A 732 -12.28 28.93 -50.54
N ASN A 733 -11.75 27.75 -50.22
CA ASN A 733 -10.72 27.57 -49.19
C ASN A 733 -9.41 28.32 -49.51
N ALA A 734 -8.96 28.35 -50.78
CA ALA A 734 -7.77 29.10 -51.14
C ALA A 734 -7.97 30.62 -50.95
N VAL A 735 -9.17 31.13 -51.25
CA VAL A 735 -9.51 32.55 -51.03
C VAL A 735 -9.59 32.87 -49.54
N GLU A 736 -10.19 32.00 -48.74
CA GLU A 736 -10.25 32.13 -47.27
C GLU A 736 -8.87 32.20 -46.63
N ARG A 737 -8.01 31.23 -46.96
CA ARG A 737 -6.63 31.17 -46.47
C ARG A 737 -5.82 32.40 -46.87
N TRP A 738 -6.04 32.91 -48.08
CA TRP A 738 -5.40 34.15 -48.52
C TRP A 738 -5.90 35.37 -47.74
N LEU A 739 -7.22 35.54 -47.59
CA LEU A 739 -7.81 36.65 -46.84
C LEU A 739 -7.48 36.60 -45.34
N ALA A 740 -7.31 35.41 -44.76
CA ALA A 740 -6.86 35.22 -43.39
C ALA A 740 -5.42 35.73 -43.14
N LYS A 741 -4.57 35.80 -44.18
CA LYS A 741 -3.19 36.32 -44.10
C LYS A 741 -3.02 37.72 -44.70
N SER A 742 -4.06 38.26 -45.33
CA SER A 742 -4.13 39.65 -45.82
C SER A 742 -4.06 40.67 -44.67
N THR A 743 -3.96 41.98 -44.96
CA THR A 743 -3.95 43.02 -43.90
C THR A 743 -5.27 43.12 -43.14
N TRP A 744 -6.36 42.54 -43.67
CA TRP A 744 -7.64 42.43 -42.97
C TRP A 744 -7.72 41.20 -42.06
N GLY A 745 -6.99 40.11 -42.30
CA GLY A 745 -7.02 38.93 -41.42
C GLY A 745 -8.42 38.35 -41.16
N LEU A 746 -9.24 38.19 -42.21
CA LEU A 746 -10.64 37.79 -42.09
C LEU A 746 -10.81 36.34 -41.64
N ILE A 747 -11.83 36.06 -40.82
CA ILE A 747 -12.24 34.68 -40.52
C ILE A 747 -13.08 34.08 -41.64
N ALA A 748 -13.18 32.76 -41.68
CA ALA A 748 -13.97 32.02 -42.67
C ALA A 748 -15.40 32.58 -42.82
N ALA A 749 -16.12 32.82 -41.72
CA ALA A 749 -17.50 33.35 -41.78
C ALA A 749 -17.60 34.75 -42.43
N GLN A 750 -16.62 35.63 -42.21
CA GLN A 750 -16.57 36.95 -42.86
C GLN A 750 -16.23 36.82 -44.34
N THR A 751 -15.31 35.92 -44.69
CA THR A 751 -14.96 35.63 -46.09
C THR A 751 -16.13 35.04 -46.86
N GLU A 752 -16.87 34.10 -46.28
CA GLU A 752 -18.05 33.50 -46.90
C GLU A 752 -19.13 34.55 -47.19
N LEU A 753 -19.40 35.45 -46.23
CA LEU A 753 -20.36 36.54 -46.42
C LEU A 753 -19.91 37.50 -47.53
N LEU A 754 -18.63 37.83 -47.58
CA LEU A 754 -18.02 38.66 -48.61
C LEU A 754 -18.09 38.00 -50.00
N LEU A 755 -17.77 36.71 -50.10
CA LEU A 755 -17.87 35.95 -51.35
C LEU A 755 -19.30 35.86 -51.84
N ALA A 756 -20.26 35.55 -50.95
CA ALA A 756 -21.67 35.51 -51.29
C ALA A 756 -22.16 36.85 -51.84
N ALA A 757 -21.77 37.96 -51.21
CA ALA A 757 -22.11 39.31 -51.67
C ALA A 757 -21.50 39.62 -53.04
N ALA A 758 -20.24 39.28 -53.27
CA ALA A 758 -19.56 39.48 -54.54
C ALA A 758 -20.16 38.64 -55.68
N ILE A 759 -20.57 37.39 -55.38
CA ILE A 759 -21.29 36.51 -56.31
C ILE A 759 -22.66 37.13 -56.64
N ARG A 760 -23.42 37.54 -55.62
CA ARG A 760 -24.77 38.11 -55.81
C ARG A 760 -24.75 39.38 -56.66
N ARG A 761 -23.75 40.24 -56.46
CA ARG A 761 -23.56 41.49 -57.21
C ARG A 761 -22.94 41.28 -58.60
N GLY A 762 -22.64 40.04 -58.98
CA GLY A 762 -22.12 39.69 -60.30
C GLY A 762 -20.65 40.04 -60.51
N TYR A 763 -19.88 40.26 -59.44
CA TYR A 763 -18.43 40.45 -59.54
C TYR A 763 -17.68 39.11 -59.62
N LEU A 764 -18.26 38.06 -59.02
CA LEU A 764 -17.73 36.70 -59.06
C LEU A 764 -18.75 35.73 -59.66
N GLU A 765 -18.25 34.74 -60.40
CA GLU A 765 -18.99 33.56 -60.79
C GLU A 765 -18.71 32.42 -59.82
N ALA A 766 -19.77 31.75 -59.37
CA ALA A 766 -19.71 30.60 -58.46
C ALA A 766 -19.77 29.29 -59.25
N LEU A 767 -18.87 28.35 -58.96
CA LEU A 767 -18.80 27.06 -59.65
C LEU A 767 -18.80 25.89 -58.65
N ASP A 768 -19.33 24.74 -59.05
CA ASP A 768 -19.22 23.48 -58.32
C ASP A 768 -17.84 22.80 -58.52
N ASP A 769 -17.63 21.63 -57.88
CA ASP A 769 -16.40 20.85 -58.02
C ASP A 769 -16.09 20.40 -59.46
N ARG A 770 -17.12 20.38 -60.33
CA ARG A 770 -17.02 20.04 -61.75
C ARG A 770 -16.82 21.28 -62.64
N ARG A 771 -16.62 22.46 -62.04
CA ARG A 771 -16.47 23.76 -62.72
C ARG A 771 -17.73 24.20 -63.49
N THR A 772 -18.90 23.78 -63.01
CA THR A 772 -20.19 24.18 -63.58
C THR A 772 -20.77 25.35 -62.79
N PRO A 773 -21.32 26.39 -63.43
CA PRO A 773 -21.97 27.50 -62.74
C PRO A 773 -23.10 27.04 -61.81
N VAL A 774 -23.15 27.60 -60.61
CA VAL A 774 -24.17 27.30 -59.59
C VAL A 774 -24.89 28.56 -59.12
N THR A 775 -26.15 28.41 -58.75
CA THR A 775 -26.92 29.49 -58.13
C THR A 775 -26.53 29.66 -56.66
N LEU A 776 -26.33 30.92 -56.25
CA LEU A 776 -26.04 31.28 -54.87
C LEU A 776 -27.14 30.77 -53.92
N GLY A 777 -26.75 30.27 -52.76
CA GLY A 777 -27.64 29.96 -51.65
C GLY A 777 -26.87 29.62 -50.39
N ALA A 778 -27.59 29.42 -49.28
CA ALA A 778 -27.03 29.05 -47.99
C ALA A 778 -27.23 27.55 -47.69
N PRO A 779 -26.28 26.86 -47.04
CA PRO A 779 -24.91 27.31 -46.75
C PRO A 779 -24.07 27.46 -48.02
N LEU A 780 -23.20 28.49 -48.09
CA LEU A 780 -22.43 28.80 -49.31
C LEU A 780 -21.59 27.59 -49.78
N ARG A 781 -20.88 26.96 -48.85
CA ARG A 781 -19.98 25.82 -49.11
C ARG A 781 -20.69 24.55 -49.58
N SER A 782 -22.00 24.43 -49.36
CA SER A 782 -22.75 23.28 -49.83
C SER A 782 -22.99 23.31 -51.35
N ARG A 783 -22.80 24.48 -51.97
CA ARG A 783 -23.11 24.72 -53.38
C ARG A 783 -21.92 25.23 -54.18
N VAL A 784 -21.07 26.06 -53.56
CA VAL A 784 -19.94 26.72 -54.23
C VAL A 784 -18.63 26.09 -53.79
N ALA A 785 -17.91 25.48 -54.73
CA ALA A 785 -16.58 24.94 -54.51
C ALA A 785 -15.48 25.88 -54.99
N LEU A 786 -15.71 26.55 -56.11
CA LEU A 786 -14.76 27.45 -56.76
C LEU A 786 -15.40 28.80 -57.06
N VAL A 787 -14.58 29.85 -57.08
CA VAL A 787 -14.94 31.20 -57.51
C VAL A 787 -13.95 31.70 -58.56
N GLN A 788 -14.44 32.47 -59.53
CA GLN A 788 -13.62 33.20 -60.50
C GLN A 788 -14.21 34.59 -60.76
N PRO A 789 -13.41 35.56 -61.25
CA PRO A 789 -13.97 36.82 -61.75
C PRO A 789 -15.04 36.56 -62.81
N ALA A 790 -16.21 37.18 -62.66
CA ALA A 790 -17.24 37.11 -63.70
C ALA A 790 -16.78 37.86 -64.95
N GLU A 791 -17.13 37.37 -66.15
CA GLU A 791 -16.97 38.16 -67.38
C GLU A 791 -17.85 39.41 -67.24
N LEU A 792 -17.21 40.57 -67.05
CA LEU A 792 -17.86 41.85 -66.74
C LEU A 792 -19.11 42.09 -67.61
N LEU A 793 -20.28 42.07 -67.00
CA LEU A 793 -21.45 42.77 -67.52
C LEU A 793 -21.18 44.27 -67.36
N THR A 794 -21.19 45.03 -68.46
CA THR A 794 -21.02 46.49 -68.47
C THR A 794 -21.90 47.18 -67.43
N GLU A 795 -21.46 48.31 -66.85
CA GLU A 795 -22.12 49.06 -65.76
C GLU A 795 -23.65 49.26 -65.93
N ALA A 796 -24.16 49.27 -67.17
CA ALA A 796 -25.58 49.35 -67.48
C ALA A 796 -26.43 48.10 -67.08
N GLN A 797 -25.80 46.96 -66.81
CA GLN A 797 -26.46 45.69 -66.46
C GLN A 797 -26.38 45.35 -64.96
N GLN A 798 -25.63 46.12 -64.15
CA GLN A 798 -25.46 45.90 -62.71
C GLN A 798 -26.51 46.63 -61.82
N ALA A 799 -27.44 47.35 -62.44
CA ALA A 799 -28.48 48.15 -61.78
C ALA A 799 -29.88 47.48 -61.73
N VAL A 800 -29.97 46.19 -62.08
CA VAL A 800 -31.16 45.33 -61.92
C VAL A 800 -30.81 44.22 -60.92
#